data_AF-A0A0F8X2J2-F1
#
_entry.id   AF-A0A0F8X2J2-F1
#
_cell.length_a   1.000
_cell.length_b   1.000
_cell.length_c   1.000
_cell.angle_alpha   90.00
_cell.angle_beta   90.00
_cell.angle_gamma   90.00
#
_symmetry.space_group_name_H-M   'P 1'
#
loop_
_entity.id
_entity.type
_entity.pdbx_description
1 polymer ?
#
loop_
_entity_poly.entity_id
_entity_poly.type
_entity_poly.pdbx_seq_one_letter_code
_entity_poly.pdbx_strand_id
1 'polypeptide(L)'
;MPIRPLDEWASARTLSLPLSALKGAVVGIDASHYISQHLIHPATREPLLIALGGFPFALKSNIEKELQTFKDLGVACVFVFNGLEFGRKNQRPHVHQESVRAFEQAWELYDQQQADQVVDAFSSAGTPRPDSLYRFLQRILRQNGIDYIVAPYSAAAQLSYLTKGSNPLVDAVWGPSEVLLFDVDKLITRIDTDPAQFSWITKQTCQDELGKLTHEQFLDFALLLGSSFLPIFPGFENPPFPGKGAVIRDAMGLFNSAGRSALNLCTQFEEDGRMPDPQYTDRYKRAFVTVKHHVLMDVDGKVGPMDADNSPTDMHELIGQRLPEELYFYLSKGILGPDIPNYLTSGEVLISLPLGVEDTEIYRQIAGETLTPIRTQAICLLSNSLHRFYQVKVIQVRTWYDEKSDSSINLKTLPSVKDSIRSWKVRNDQFTEGVQKLHGSCGLFRFAVQSLKDSDFVSKTFSSNDTPPLSSKDEIYANVFWRFLQLRGYINEKHQLTSWGVCLEQALSVLDPEDSLEEATFLAIELLRFGVLNSKQWFSHVSGGPMRGSDDDKSFNMLVSRVACVGKLHHKNIGYSGPLSRQLLCYRSLISEVRSTLRNLMEVVLAGIFLGGDASRDRKDWNELAVGLPLIDDNDCGLGIAVRTYLDDLPLQPEPTSQDAREEVKSKGKDWFQHSDSFSGNLEVAFKLWDAVFKGTQTAGAEFKDAKFWAEANTWLSDRRKMARLSFLLVSSLALLISVVSATSAVLDLIPKNFDKVVLQSGKPALVEFFAPWCGHCKTLAPVYEELAQAFTHAEDKVSIAKVDADANRDLGKRFGIQGFPTLKWFDGKSDKPEDYNGGRDLESLSAFITEKTGVKPKGSKKEPSMVDMLTDSSFKSTIGGDKDVLVAFTAPWCGHCKSLAPTWEALANDFALEPNVVVAKVDAEAENAKATAKDQGVTGYPTIKFFAKGSTEGEIYSGARTEQAFVEFLNTKAGTHRAVGGGLDDKAGTVPVLDALVAKYTASDLVAEVKKAAASVQNKYAAYYVKVAEKLSQNQEYAVKEFARLKKILAKGGSAPEKIDDIISRSNILRKFLGQEEEEEEKKKEENKDEL
;
A
#
# COMPACT_ATOMS: atom_id res chain seq x y z
N MET A 1 -14.53 15.69 -18.41
CA MET A 1 -14.08 16.47 -17.22
C MET A 1 -14.94 17.74 -17.11
N PRO A 2 -15.30 18.24 -15.91
CA PRO A 2 -16.01 19.52 -15.79
C PRO A 2 -15.12 20.72 -16.17
N ILE A 3 -15.65 21.68 -16.95
CA ILE A 3 -15.01 22.99 -17.18
C ILE A 3 -15.43 23.87 -15.99
N ARG A 4 -14.68 23.80 -14.88
CA ARG A 4 -15.10 24.35 -13.59
C ARG A 4 -15.60 25.80 -13.64
N PRO A 5 -14.91 26.76 -14.29
CA PRO A 5 -15.42 28.14 -14.36
C PRO A 5 -16.76 28.27 -15.09
N LEU A 6 -17.00 27.41 -16.09
CA LEU A 6 -18.24 27.37 -16.84
C LEU A 6 -19.36 26.70 -16.02
N ASP A 7 -19.07 25.61 -15.30
CA ASP A 7 -20.04 24.94 -14.42
C ASP A 7 -20.49 25.86 -13.27
N GLU A 8 -19.54 26.53 -12.60
CA GLU A 8 -19.84 27.50 -11.54
C GLU A 8 -20.74 28.61 -12.06
N TRP A 9 -20.44 29.16 -13.24
CA TRP A 9 -21.25 30.20 -13.87
C TRP A 9 -22.61 29.70 -14.34
N ALA A 10 -22.67 28.50 -14.91
CA ALA A 10 -23.89 27.90 -15.44
C ALA A 10 -24.85 27.51 -14.32
N SER A 11 -24.35 27.13 -13.15
CA SER A 11 -25.18 26.71 -12.01
C SER A 11 -26.29 27.72 -11.66
N ALA A 12 -25.99 29.02 -11.73
CA ALA A 12 -26.93 30.12 -11.48
C ALA A 12 -27.91 30.41 -12.64
N ARG A 13 -27.78 29.71 -13.77
CA ARG A 13 -28.56 29.88 -15.02
C ARG A 13 -29.29 28.61 -15.44
N THR A 14 -29.13 27.54 -14.67
CA THR A 14 -29.87 26.31 -14.94
C THR A 14 -31.36 26.52 -14.70
N LEU A 15 -32.17 25.86 -15.52
CA LEU A 15 -33.60 25.73 -15.30
C LEU A 15 -33.87 24.39 -14.66
N SER A 16 -34.71 24.35 -13.63
CA SER A 16 -35.14 23.10 -12.99
C SER A 16 -36.52 22.69 -13.47
N LEU A 17 -36.67 21.40 -13.80
CA LEU A 17 -37.92 20.78 -14.23
C LEU A 17 -38.16 19.48 -13.46
N PRO A 18 -39.41 19.03 -13.28
CA PRO A 18 -39.69 17.72 -12.70
C PRO A 18 -39.15 16.61 -13.61
N LEU A 19 -38.62 15.52 -13.05
CA LEU A 19 -38.11 14.38 -13.83
C LEU A 19 -39.17 13.76 -14.74
N SER A 20 -40.46 13.88 -14.39
CA SER A 20 -41.57 13.46 -15.26
C SER A 20 -41.60 14.16 -16.62
N ALA A 21 -40.93 15.31 -16.78
CA ALA A 21 -40.80 15.98 -18.07
C ALA A 21 -39.90 15.22 -19.06
N LEU A 22 -39.11 14.26 -18.59
CA LEU A 22 -38.29 13.37 -19.43
C LEU A 22 -39.03 12.08 -19.85
N LYS A 23 -40.32 11.93 -19.50
CA LYS A 23 -41.08 10.73 -19.83
C LYS A 23 -41.08 10.48 -21.34
N GLY A 24 -40.65 9.27 -21.74
CA GLY A 24 -40.53 8.86 -23.14
C GLY A 24 -39.24 9.31 -23.83
N ALA A 25 -38.38 10.06 -23.15
CA ALA A 25 -37.08 10.46 -23.67
C ALA A 25 -36.00 9.39 -23.38
N VAL A 26 -34.97 9.37 -24.24
CA VAL A 26 -33.72 8.65 -24.03
C VAL A 26 -32.66 9.64 -23.56
N VAL A 27 -32.18 9.47 -22.33
CA VAL A 27 -31.09 10.27 -21.75
C VAL A 27 -29.76 9.57 -21.99
N GLY A 28 -28.85 10.25 -22.69
CA GLY A 28 -27.47 9.81 -22.85
C GLY A 28 -26.65 10.27 -21.66
N ILE A 29 -25.98 9.36 -20.97
CA ILE A 29 -25.31 9.64 -19.69
C ILE A 29 -23.81 9.44 -19.85
N ASP A 30 -23.02 10.49 -19.55
CA ASP A 30 -21.58 10.38 -19.39
C ASP A 30 -21.28 9.61 -18.10
N ALA A 31 -20.72 8.41 -18.22
CA ALA A 31 -20.52 7.52 -17.08
C ALA A 31 -19.52 8.07 -16.05
N SER A 32 -18.49 8.80 -16.48
CA SER A 32 -17.50 9.40 -15.56
C SER A 32 -18.16 10.48 -14.71
N HIS A 33 -18.97 11.33 -15.34
CA HIS A 33 -19.71 12.37 -14.65
C HIS A 33 -20.75 11.78 -13.70
N TYR A 34 -21.49 10.76 -14.15
CA TYR A 34 -22.46 10.04 -13.32
C TYR A 34 -21.83 9.50 -12.03
N ILE A 35 -20.71 8.78 -12.13
CA ILE A 35 -19.97 8.27 -10.97
C ILE A 35 -19.48 9.43 -10.09
N SER A 36 -18.93 10.49 -10.70
CA SER A 36 -18.44 11.65 -9.97
C SER A 36 -19.53 12.31 -9.11
N GLN A 37 -20.75 12.45 -9.65
CA GLN A 37 -21.88 13.00 -8.90
C GLN A 37 -22.18 12.16 -7.66
N HIS A 38 -22.20 10.83 -7.78
CA HIS A 38 -22.42 9.96 -6.63
C HIS A 38 -21.31 10.05 -5.58
N LEU A 39 -20.05 10.23 -5.99
CA LEU A 39 -18.90 10.33 -5.09
C LEU A 39 -18.81 11.65 -4.34
N ILE A 40 -19.35 12.75 -4.90
CA ILE A 40 -19.25 14.09 -4.29
C ILE A 40 -20.56 14.55 -3.63
N HIS A 41 -21.70 14.00 -4.04
CA HIS A 41 -23.00 14.51 -3.59
C HIS A 41 -23.26 14.18 -2.11
N PRO A 42 -23.67 15.15 -1.27
CA PRO A 42 -23.78 14.95 0.18
C PRO A 42 -24.66 13.78 0.63
N ALA A 43 -25.69 13.43 -0.15
CA ALA A 43 -26.61 12.32 0.19
C ALA A 43 -26.07 10.92 -0.17
N THR A 44 -25.08 10.83 -1.05
CA THR A 44 -24.58 9.54 -1.58
C THR A 44 -23.09 9.33 -1.32
N ARG A 45 -22.34 10.40 -1.05
CA ARG A 45 -20.91 10.34 -0.78
C ARG A 45 -20.61 9.56 0.49
N GLU A 46 -19.49 8.85 0.48
CA GLU A 46 -18.96 8.13 1.63
C GLU A 46 -17.67 8.80 2.10
N PRO A 47 -17.70 9.60 3.19
CA PRO A 47 -16.57 10.41 3.62
C PRO A 47 -15.28 9.62 3.90
N LEU A 48 -15.41 8.39 4.41
CA LEU A 48 -14.28 7.55 4.81
C LEU A 48 -13.80 6.61 3.70
N LEU A 49 -14.32 6.74 2.47
CA LEU A 49 -13.97 5.86 1.34
C LEU A 49 -12.45 5.84 1.09
N ILE A 50 -11.79 6.99 1.09
CA ILE A 50 -10.35 7.08 0.87
C ILE A 50 -9.51 6.59 2.06
N ALA A 51 -10.11 6.45 3.25
CA ALA A 51 -9.46 5.91 4.45
C ALA A 51 -9.55 4.37 4.53
N LEU A 52 -10.43 3.76 3.73
CA LEU A 52 -10.64 2.31 3.64
C LEU A 52 -10.15 1.72 2.31
N GLY A 53 -10.22 2.52 1.25
CA GLY A 53 -10.16 2.03 -0.12
C GLY A 53 -11.39 1.19 -0.49
N GLY A 54 -11.29 0.50 -1.62
CA GLY A 54 -12.35 -0.37 -2.12
C GLY A 54 -13.47 0.39 -2.83
N PHE A 55 -14.58 -0.31 -3.07
CA PHE A 55 -15.79 0.29 -3.62
C PHE A 55 -16.69 0.86 -2.52
N PRO A 56 -17.42 1.97 -2.76
CA PRO A 56 -18.35 2.50 -1.78
C PRO A 56 -19.48 1.49 -1.49
N PHE A 57 -19.81 1.31 -0.22
CA PHE A 57 -20.79 0.34 0.27
C PHE A 57 -22.22 0.63 -0.24
N ALA A 58 -22.62 1.89 -0.27
CA ALA A 58 -23.97 2.32 -0.64
C ALA A 58 -24.15 2.54 -2.15
N LEU A 59 -23.06 2.74 -2.90
CA LEU A 59 -23.10 3.17 -4.30
C LEU A 59 -23.97 2.26 -5.18
N LYS A 60 -23.84 0.93 -5.04
CA LYS A 60 -24.67 -0.01 -5.82
C LYS A 60 -26.17 0.23 -5.58
N SER A 61 -26.58 0.29 -4.32
CA SER A 61 -27.99 0.46 -3.96
C SER A 61 -28.54 1.83 -4.39
N ASN A 62 -27.71 2.87 -4.33
CA ASN A 62 -28.08 4.21 -4.79
C ASN A 62 -28.32 4.23 -6.30
N ILE A 63 -27.43 3.61 -7.08
CA ILE A 63 -27.57 3.46 -8.52
C ILE A 63 -28.83 2.65 -8.84
N GLU A 64 -29.03 1.48 -8.23
CA GLU A 64 -30.20 0.63 -8.49
C GLU A 64 -31.52 1.36 -8.21
N LYS A 65 -31.61 2.11 -7.12
CA LYS A 65 -32.79 2.93 -6.78
C LYS A 65 -33.03 4.02 -7.83
N GLU A 66 -31.96 4.68 -8.30
CA GLU A 66 -32.06 5.72 -9.31
C GLU A 66 -32.47 5.16 -10.68
N LEU A 67 -31.88 4.05 -11.11
CA LEU A 67 -32.26 3.35 -12.35
C LEU A 67 -33.71 2.89 -12.31
N GLN A 68 -34.17 2.37 -11.16
CA GLN A 68 -35.57 2.01 -10.97
C GLN A 68 -36.50 3.24 -11.08
N THR A 69 -36.07 4.38 -10.53
CA THR A 69 -36.82 5.64 -10.63
C THR A 69 -36.96 6.08 -12.10
N PHE A 70 -35.89 6.01 -12.90
CA PHE A 70 -35.97 6.31 -14.34
C PHE A 70 -36.94 5.37 -15.05
N LYS A 71 -36.86 4.07 -14.76
CA LYS A 71 -37.76 3.06 -15.32
C LYS A 71 -39.23 3.33 -14.99
N ASP A 72 -39.53 3.67 -13.74
CA ASP A 72 -40.89 3.96 -13.27
C ASP A 72 -41.47 5.22 -13.92
N LEU A 73 -40.62 6.21 -14.21
CA LEU A 73 -40.99 7.44 -14.92
C LEU A 73 -41.06 7.26 -16.45
N GLY A 74 -40.67 6.10 -16.97
CA GLY A 74 -40.62 5.82 -18.41
C GLY A 74 -39.51 6.59 -19.12
N VAL A 75 -38.38 6.81 -18.44
CA VAL A 75 -37.16 7.43 -18.99
C VAL A 75 -36.19 6.31 -19.36
N ALA A 76 -35.73 6.30 -20.60
CA ALA A 76 -34.69 5.36 -21.05
C ALA A 76 -33.30 5.99 -20.86
N CYS A 77 -32.29 5.16 -20.62
CA CYS A 77 -30.92 5.61 -20.40
C CYS A 77 -29.95 4.86 -21.30
N VAL A 78 -28.96 5.57 -21.85
CA VAL A 78 -27.80 5.00 -22.55
C VAL A 78 -26.53 5.53 -21.90
N PHE A 79 -25.78 4.65 -21.26
CA PHE A 79 -24.52 5.03 -20.61
C PHE A 79 -23.36 4.98 -21.61
N VAL A 80 -22.58 6.06 -21.67
CA VAL A 80 -21.39 6.16 -22.52
C VAL A 80 -20.16 6.34 -21.65
N PHE A 81 -19.22 5.39 -21.76
CA PHE A 81 -17.97 5.38 -21.03
C PHE A 81 -16.84 5.94 -21.92
N ASN A 82 -15.87 6.62 -21.30
CA ASN A 82 -14.62 6.96 -21.98
C ASN A 82 -13.84 5.68 -22.35
N GLY A 83 -13.23 5.68 -23.53
CA GLY A 83 -12.41 4.59 -24.03
C GLY A 83 -10.92 4.85 -23.87
N LEU A 84 -10.21 4.85 -25.01
CA LEU A 84 -8.77 5.09 -25.04
C LEU A 84 -8.44 6.53 -24.66
N GLU A 85 -7.23 6.71 -24.14
CA GLU A 85 -6.68 8.04 -23.95
C GLU A 85 -6.41 8.69 -25.31
N PHE A 86 -6.67 10.00 -25.38
CA PHE A 86 -6.37 10.82 -26.55
C PHE A 86 -5.35 11.89 -26.20
N GLY A 87 -4.56 12.28 -27.22
CA GLY A 87 -3.48 13.23 -27.05
C GLY A 87 -2.26 12.64 -26.34
N ARG A 88 -1.06 13.03 -26.76
CA ARG A 88 0.15 12.71 -26.00
C ARG A 88 0.20 13.57 -24.74
N LYS A 89 -0.08 12.96 -23.59
CA LYS A 89 0.20 13.53 -22.28
C LYS A 89 1.72 13.45 -22.04
N ASN A 90 2.49 14.41 -22.56
CA ASN A 90 3.96 14.46 -22.40
C ASN A 90 4.41 14.74 -20.94
N GLN A 91 3.54 14.55 -19.95
CA GLN A 91 3.83 14.83 -18.54
C GLN A 91 3.88 13.51 -17.78
N ARG A 92 4.95 13.33 -17.01
CA ARG A 92 5.05 12.23 -16.05
C ARG A 92 3.86 12.29 -15.10
N PRO A 93 3.39 11.15 -14.58
CA PRO A 93 2.39 11.17 -13.51
C PRO A 93 2.92 11.97 -12.33
N HIS A 94 2.25 13.08 -12.00
CA HIS A 94 2.60 13.90 -10.85
C HIS A 94 1.66 13.62 -9.69
N VAL A 95 2.23 13.61 -8.49
CA VAL A 95 1.46 13.51 -7.24
C VAL A 95 0.90 14.90 -6.92
N HIS A 96 -0.42 15.00 -6.75
CA HIS A 96 -1.07 16.24 -6.34
C HIS A 96 -0.73 16.55 -4.87
N GLN A 97 0.28 17.41 -4.64
CA GLN A 97 0.77 17.73 -3.30
C GLN A 97 -0.31 18.25 -2.35
N GLU A 98 -1.30 18.99 -2.86
CA GLU A 98 -2.43 19.47 -2.05
C GLU A 98 -3.30 18.32 -1.52
N SER A 99 -3.63 17.34 -2.35
CA SER A 99 -4.39 16.16 -1.94
C SER A 99 -3.61 15.30 -0.95
N VAL A 100 -2.30 15.16 -1.12
CA VAL A 100 -1.43 14.47 -0.14
C VAL A 100 -1.47 15.19 1.20
N ARG A 101 -1.30 16.52 1.23
CA ARG A 101 -1.36 17.30 2.47
C ARG A 101 -2.72 17.18 3.16
N ALA A 102 -3.82 17.24 2.41
CA ALA A 102 -5.16 17.08 2.96
C ALA A 102 -5.39 15.68 3.53
N PHE A 103 -4.87 14.65 2.87
CA PHE A 103 -4.94 13.27 3.34
C PHE A 103 -4.13 13.04 4.62
N GLU A 104 -2.91 13.59 4.70
CA GLU A 104 -2.09 13.57 5.92
C GLU A 104 -2.79 14.28 7.08
N GLN A 105 -3.33 15.46 6.84
CA GLN A 105 -4.07 16.22 7.86
C GLN A 105 -5.27 15.43 8.40
N ALA A 106 -5.99 14.70 7.54
CA ALA A 106 -7.10 13.85 7.98
C ALA A 106 -6.65 12.72 8.92
N TRP A 107 -5.49 12.10 8.64
CA TRP A 107 -4.89 11.10 9.52
C TRP A 107 -4.37 11.70 10.83
N GLU A 108 -3.75 12.88 10.80
CA GLU A 108 -3.31 13.57 12.03
C GLU A 108 -4.49 13.84 12.98
N LEU A 109 -5.63 14.27 12.44
CA LEU A 109 -6.86 14.48 13.23
C LEU A 109 -7.38 13.17 13.82
N TYR A 110 -7.30 12.06 13.06
CA TYR A 110 -7.70 10.75 13.54
C TYR A 110 -6.80 10.24 14.67
N ASP A 111 -5.49 10.38 14.51
CA ASP A 111 -4.50 9.97 15.51
C ASP A 111 -4.60 10.82 16.81
N GLN A 112 -5.03 12.08 16.69
CA GLN A 112 -5.35 12.96 17.82
C GLN A 112 -6.74 12.71 18.45
N GLN A 113 -7.50 11.71 17.95
CA GLN A 113 -8.84 11.36 18.41
C GLN A 113 -9.87 12.49 18.26
N GLN A 114 -9.71 13.37 17.27
CA GLN A 114 -10.63 14.47 17.00
C GLN A 114 -11.78 14.04 16.07
N ALA A 115 -12.60 13.09 16.53
CA ALA A 115 -13.61 12.41 15.72
C ALA A 115 -14.52 13.33 14.90
N ASP A 116 -14.94 14.47 15.46
CA ASP A 116 -15.84 15.43 14.80
C ASP A 116 -15.25 16.07 13.54
N GLN A 117 -13.92 16.22 13.47
CA GLN A 117 -13.23 16.85 12.32
C GLN A 117 -12.73 15.82 11.30
N VAL A 118 -12.54 14.57 11.71
CA VAL A 118 -11.96 13.50 10.87
C VAL A 118 -12.80 13.23 9.63
N VAL A 119 -14.12 13.13 9.81
CA VAL A 119 -15.06 12.81 8.71
C VAL A 119 -15.04 13.90 7.65
N ASP A 120 -15.06 15.16 8.06
CA ASP A 120 -15.01 16.32 7.15
C ASP A 120 -13.65 16.44 6.47
N ALA A 121 -12.55 16.16 7.18
CA ALA A 121 -11.20 16.18 6.63
C ALA A 121 -11.00 15.12 5.54
N PHE A 122 -11.38 13.86 5.80
CA PHE A 122 -11.32 12.82 4.76
C PHE A 122 -12.26 13.12 3.58
N SER A 123 -13.46 13.63 3.85
CA SER A 123 -14.38 14.05 2.79
C SER A 123 -13.80 15.14 1.89
N SER A 124 -12.91 15.97 2.41
CA SER A 124 -12.32 17.10 1.69
C SER A 124 -10.99 16.76 1.00
N ALA A 125 -10.35 15.65 1.37
CA ALA A 125 -9.06 15.23 0.82
C ALA A 125 -9.15 14.67 -0.61
N GLY A 126 -10.35 14.30 -1.07
CA GLY A 126 -10.67 14.02 -2.47
C GLY A 126 -11.45 12.72 -2.66
N THR A 127 -11.63 12.34 -3.93
CA THR A 127 -12.39 11.14 -4.31
C THR A 127 -11.58 10.25 -5.26
N PRO A 128 -11.82 8.93 -5.28
CA PRO A 128 -11.25 8.05 -6.30
C PRO A 128 -11.60 8.52 -7.71
N ARG A 129 -10.76 8.13 -8.69
CA ARG A 129 -11.02 8.45 -10.10
C ARG A 129 -12.21 7.63 -10.61
N PRO A 130 -13.15 8.21 -11.38
CA PRO A 130 -14.32 7.48 -11.89
C PRO A 130 -13.99 6.23 -12.72
N ASP A 131 -12.88 6.24 -13.46
CA ASP A 131 -12.43 5.13 -14.30
C ASP A 131 -12.17 3.83 -13.52
N SER A 132 -11.74 3.92 -12.25
CA SER A 132 -11.55 2.73 -11.41
C SER A 132 -12.86 2.02 -11.07
N LEU A 133 -14.00 2.69 -11.26
CA LEU A 133 -15.35 2.17 -10.99
C LEU A 133 -16.11 1.76 -12.26
N TYR A 134 -15.50 1.85 -13.45
CA TYR A 134 -16.21 1.54 -14.70
C TYR A 134 -16.72 0.11 -14.78
N ARG A 135 -15.88 -0.89 -14.47
CA ARG A 135 -16.28 -2.30 -14.49
C ARG A 135 -17.38 -2.58 -13.47
N PHE A 136 -17.31 -1.93 -12.32
CA PHE A 136 -18.35 -2.02 -11.29
C PHE A 136 -19.70 -1.48 -11.79
N LEU A 137 -19.72 -0.28 -12.38
CA LEU A 137 -20.93 0.31 -12.96
C LEU A 137 -21.46 -0.52 -14.14
N GLN A 138 -20.60 -0.95 -15.06
CA GLN A 138 -20.99 -1.79 -16.21
C GLN A 138 -21.70 -3.07 -15.76
N ARG A 139 -21.21 -3.72 -14.70
CA ARG A 139 -21.87 -4.89 -14.11
C ARG A 139 -23.25 -4.54 -13.55
N ILE A 140 -23.40 -3.44 -12.81
CA ILE A 140 -24.70 -3.01 -12.25
C ILE A 140 -25.70 -2.70 -13.37
N LEU A 141 -25.28 -1.94 -14.39
CA LEU A 141 -26.13 -1.62 -15.54
C LEU A 141 -26.63 -2.88 -16.24
N ARG A 142 -25.75 -3.86 -16.45
CA ARG A 142 -26.12 -5.14 -17.08
C ARG A 142 -27.08 -5.97 -16.21
N GLN A 143 -26.84 -6.04 -14.91
CA GLN A 143 -27.75 -6.70 -13.96
C GLN A 143 -29.16 -6.07 -13.95
N ASN A 144 -29.26 -4.79 -14.32
CA ASN A 144 -30.51 -4.05 -14.43
C ASN A 144 -31.07 -3.96 -15.87
N GLY A 145 -30.47 -4.68 -16.82
CA GLY A 145 -30.93 -4.72 -18.22
C GLY A 145 -30.70 -3.43 -19.00
N ILE A 146 -29.73 -2.61 -18.59
CA ILE A 146 -29.38 -1.34 -19.24
C ILE A 146 -28.17 -1.54 -20.15
N ASP A 147 -28.30 -1.04 -21.38
CA ASP A 147 -27.21 -1.02 -22.34
C ASP A 147 -26.20 0.10 -22.06
N TYR A 148 -24.95 -0.19 -22.36
CA TYR A 148 -23.87 0.79 -22.34
C TYR A 148 -22.99 0.63 -23.57
N ILE A 149 -22.25 1.69 -23.88
CA ILE A 149 -21.24 1.75 -24.92
C ILE A 149 -19.95 2.32 -24.32
N VAL A 150 -18.80 1.74 -24.64
CA VAL A 150 -17.50 2.41 -24.44
C VAL A 150 -17.13 3.11 -25.75
N ALA A 151 -16.97 4.43 -25.69
CA ALA A 151 -16.55 5.24 -26.84
C ALA A 151 -15.14 4.84 -27.29
N PRO A 152 -14.71 5.12 -28.53
CA PRO A 152 -13.32 4.91 -28.92
C PRO A 152 -12.33 5.73 -28.08
N TYR A 153 -12.70 6.98 -27.77
CA TYR A 153 -11.90 7.93 -26.98
C TYR A 153 -12.81 8.67 -25.99
N SER A 154 -13.33 9.85 -26.35
CA SER A 154 -14.18 10.68 -25.49
C SER A 154 -15.66 10.26 -25.51
N ALA A 155 -16.25 10.06 -24.33
CA ALA A 155 -17.68 9.86 -24.15
C ALA A 155 -18.49 11.09 -24.59
N ALA A 156 -17.99 12.30 -24.34
CA ALA A 156 -18.64 13.54 -24.74
C ALA A 156 -18.80 13.66 -26.27
N ALA A 157 -17.76 13.29 -27.02
CA ALA A 157 -17.81 13.25 -28.49
C ALA A 157 -18.81 12.20 -28.99
N GLN A 158 -18.78 11.00 -28.41
CA GLN A 158 -19.70 9.92 -28.78
C GLN A 158 -21.15 10.27 -28.46
N LEU A 159 -21.43 10.91 -27.32
CA LEU A 159 -22.76 11.42 -26.97
C LEU A 159 -23.24 12.47 -27.98
N SER A 160 -22.38 13.38 -28.43
CA SER A 160 -22.74 14.34 -29.49
C SER A 160 -23.18 13.63 -30.77
N TYR A 161 -22.49 12.58 -31.18
CA TYR A 161 -22.92 11.77 -32.33
C TYR A 161 -24.30 11.15 -32.13
N LEU A 162 -24.57 10.59 -30.94
CA LEU A 162 -25.85 9.93 -30.64
C LEU A 162 -27.05 10.89 -30.60
N THR A 163 -26.82 12.19 -30.40
CA THR A 163 -27.86 13.23 -30.45
C THR A 163 -28.20 13.72 -31.86
N LYS A 164 -27.47 13.27 -32.90
CA LYS A 164 -27.56 13.78 -34.27
C LYS A 164 -28.18 12.77 -35.23
N GLY A 165 -28.52 13.27 -36.43
CA GLY A 165 -29.02 12.47 -37.55
C GLY A 165 -30.54 12.51 -37.72
N SER A 166 -31.05 11.77 -38.70
CA SER A 166 -32.49 11.66 -38.98
C SER A 166 -33.26 10.81 -37.96
N ASN A 167 -32.56 9.98 -37.19
CA ASN A 167 -33.11 9.16 -36.11
C ASN A 167 -32.14 9.18 -34.92
N PRO A 168 -32.12 10.28 -34.13
CA PRO A 168 -31.23 10.39 -32.99
C PRO A 168 -31.53 9.30 -31.95
N LEU A 169 -30.47 8.75 -31.35
CA LEU A 169 -30.58 7.71 -30.32
C LEU A 169 -30.70 8.29 -28.90
N VAL A 170 -30.39 9.58 -28.74
CA VAL A 170 -30.41 10.31 -27.47
C VAL A 170 -31.11 11.65 -27.65
N ASP A 171 -32.04 12.00 -26.75
CA ASP A 171 -32.81 13.24 -26.77
C ASP A 171 -32.17 14.36 -25.95
N ALA A 172 -31.47 14.01 -24.87
CA ALA A 172 -30.76 14.93 -23.98
C ALA A 172 -29.53 14.25 -23.35
N VAL A 173 -28.48 15.03 -23.08
CA VAL A 173 -27.26 14.52 -22.48
C VAL A 173 -27.18 14.93 -21.01
N TRP A 174 -26.95 13.97 -20.13
CA TRP A 174 -26.51 14.22 -18.75
C TRP A 174 -25.01 14.00 -18.65
N GLY A 175 -24.26 15.08 -18.43
CA GLY A 175 -22.81 15.03 -18.43
C GLY A 175 -22.15 16.33 -17.96
N PRO A 176 -20.81 16.40 -18.02
CA PRO A 176 -20.08 17.60 -17.63
C PRO A 176 -20.21 18.69 -18.71
N SER A 177 -19.93 19.96 -18.36
CA SER A 177 -19.92 21.08 -19.33
C SER A 177 -18.98 20.89 -20.52
N GLU A 178 -17.97 20.03 -20.43
CA GLU A 178 -17.11 19.65 -21.56
C GLU A 178 -17.89 19.06 -22.76
N VAL A 179 -19.09 18.51 -22.53
CA VAL A 179 -20.01 18.12 -23.60
C VAL A 179 -20.37 19.30 -24.52
N LEU A 180 -20.41 20.52 -24.00
CA LEU A 180 -20.70 21.74 -24.78
C LEU A 180 -19.55 22.15 -25.71
N LEU A 181 -18.35 21.59 -25.56
CA LEU A 181 -17.28 21.72 -26.56
C LEU A 181 -17.69 21.07 -27.88
N PHE A 182 -18.51 20.02 -27.79
CA PHE A 182 -19.12 19.36 -28.93
C PHE A 182 -20.46 20.01 -29.28
N ASP A 183 -21.05 19.56 -30.37
CA ASP A 183 -22.30 20.10 -30.89
C ASP A 183 -23.48 19.38 -30.24
N VAL A 184 -23.67 19.68 -28.96
CA VAL A 184 -24.79 19.27 -28.11
C VAL A 184 -25.44 20.54 -27.59
N ASP A 185 -26.73 20.69 -27.85
CA ASP A 185 -27.47 21.87 -27.40
C ASP A 185 -27.97 21.74 -25.96
N LYS A 186 -28.63 20.63 -25.61
CA LYS A 186 -29.28 20.45 -24.30
C LYS A 186 -28.40 19.63 -23.35
N LEU A 187 -27.96 20.26 -22.27
CA LEU A 187 -27.16 19.61 -21.23
C LEU A 187 -27.92 19.59 -19.90
N ILE A 188 -28.23 18.39 -19.42
CA ILE A 188 -28.65 18.15 -18.04
C ILE A 188 -27.39 18.18 -17.17
N THR A 189 -27.35 19.09 -16.20
CA THR A 189 -26.19 19.28 -15.32
C THR A 189 -26.35 18.55 -13.99
N ARG A 190 -27.59 18.25 -13.60
CA ARG A 190 -27.91 17.56 -12.34
C ARG A 190 -29.25 16.84 -12.44
N ILE A 191 -29.33 15.66 -11.85
CA ILE A 191 -30.56 14.92 -11.60
C ILE A 191 -30.63 14.63 -10.09
N ASP A 192 -31.77 14.92 -9.48
CA ASP A 192 -32.08 14.56 -8.09
C ASP A 192 -33.33 13.66 -8.10
N THR A 193 -33.22 12.42 -7.60
CA THR A 193 -34.37 11.51 -7.49
C THR A 193 -35.30 11.83 -6.32
N ASP A 194 -34.85 12.69 -5.41
CA ASP A 194 -35.63 13.22 -4.29
C ASP A 194 -35.20 14.70 -4.10
N PRO A 195 -35.97 15.69 -4.59
CA PRO A 195 -37.42 15.68 -4.88
C PRO A 195 -37.85 15.33 -6.34
N ALA A 196 -37.15 14.42 -7.03
CA ALA A 196 -37.46 13.97 -8.39
C ALA A 196 -37.48 15.10 -9.45
N GLN A 197 -36.39 15.87 -9.50
CA GLN A 197 -36.20 17.00 -10.43
C GLN A 197 -34.85 16.90 -11.17
N PHE A 198 -34.71 17.64 -12.26
CA PHE A 198 -33.42 17.81 -12.94
C PHE A 198 -33.19 19.28 -13.30
N SER A 199 -31.91 19.65 -13.34
CA SER A 199 -31.45 20.96 -13.78
C SER A 199 -30.73 20.85 -15.12
N TRP A 200 -30.98 21.79 -16.02
CA TRP A 200 -30.41 21.78 -17.36
C TRP A 200 -30.12 23.19 -17.89
N ILE A 201 -29.32 23.26 -18.95
CA ILE A 201 -28.95 24.48 -19.67
C ILE A 201 -28.84 24.18 -21.17
N THR A 202 -28.97 25.22 -22.00
CA THR A 202 -28.68 25.10 -23.45
C THR A 202 -27.35 25.75 -23.81
N LYS A 203 -26.68 25.22 -24.85
CA LYS A 203 -25.51 25.85 -25.46
C LYS A 203 -25.85 27.25 -25.95
N GLN A 204 -27.04 27.44 -26.52
CA GLN A 204 -27.53 28.74 -26.96
C GLN A 204 -27.59 29.76 -25.81
N THR A 205 -28.13 29.38 -24.64
CA THR A 205 -28.14 30.25 -23.44
C THR A 205 -26.72 30.65 -23.04
N CYS A 206 -25.78 29.69 -23.03
CA CYS A 206 -24.38 29.98 -22.74
C CYS A 206 -23.82 31.01 -23.72
N GLN A 207 -24.04 30.83 -25.03
CA GLN A 207 -23.56 31.73 -26.07
C GLN A 207 -24.14 33.13 -25.97
N ASP A 208 -25.45 33.24 -25.75
CA ASP A 208 -26.15 34.52 -25.66
C ASP A 208 -25.71 35.34 -24.44
N GLU A 209 -25.63 34.71 -23.27
CA GLU A 209 -25.27 35.40 -22.03
C GLU A 209 -23.77 35.66 -21.90
N LEU A 210 -22.91 34.87 -22.56
CA LEU A 210 -21.46 35.10 -22.63
C LEU A 210 -21.08 36.11 -23.72
N GLY A 211 -21.95 37.07 -24.02
CA GLY A 211 -21.68 38.16 -24.94
C GLY A 211 -21.99 37.86 -26.41
N LYS A 212 -22.95 36.96 -26.67
CA LYS A 212 -23.38 36.52 -28.00
C LYS A 212 -22.21 35.95 -28.81
N LEU A 213 -21.54 34.95 -28.26
CA LEU A 213 -20.45 34.25 -28.94
C LEU A 213 -21.01 33.41 -30.10
N THR A 214 -20.29 33.39 -31.22
CA THR A 214 -20.55 32.39 -32.26
C THR A 214 -20.19 30.97 -31.78
N HIS A 215 -20.53 29.93 -32.54
CA HIS A 215 -20.14 28.56 -32.20
C HIS A 215 -18.62 28.41 -32.06
N GLU A 216 -17.85 28.94 -33.00
CA GLU A 216 -16.38 28.88 -32.96
C GLU A 216 -15.81 29.73 -31.80
N GLN A 217 -16.34 30.94 -31.57
CA GLN A 217 -15.89 31.77 -30.45
C GLN A 217 -16.19 31.14 -29.09
N PHE A 218 -17.32 30.45 -28.96
CA PHE A 218 -17.65 29.71 -27.76
C PHE A 218 -16.69 28.53 -27.54
N LEU A 219 -16.37 27.79 -28.60
CA LEU A 219 -15.39 26.69 -28.52
C LEU A 219 -14.00 27.21 -28.11
N ASP A 220 -13.50 28.27 -28.76
CA ASP A 220 -12.26 28.96 -28.39
C ASP A 220 -12.25 29.30 -26.90
N PHE A 221 -13.29 30.02 -26.45
CA PHE A 221 -13.37 30.50 -25.08
C PHE A 221 -13.48 29.36 -24.07
N ALA A 222 -14.34 28.37 -24.32
CA ALA A 222 -14.56 27.24 -23.43
C ALA A 222 -13.31 26.36 -23.28
N LEU A 223 -12.53 26.17 -24.36
CA LEU A 223 -11.24 25.48 -24.28
C LEU A 223 -10.24 26.22 -23.38
N LEU A 224 -10.15 27.55 -23.51
CA LEU A 224 -9.25 28.37 -22.69
C LEU A 224 -9.63 28.39 -21.19
N LEU A 225 -10.88 28.08 -20.83
CA LEU A 225 -11.31 27.94 -19.43
C LEU A 225 -10.79 26.66 -18.75
N GLY A 226 -10.18 25.74 -19.51
CA GLY A 226 -9.61 24.49 -19.01
C GLY A 226 -10.56 23.30 -19.17
N SER A 227 -10.07 22.24 -19.78
CA SER A 227 -10.79 20.97 -20.04
C SER A 227 -9.82 19.78 -20.02
N SER A 228 -10.29 18.57 -20.32
CA SER A 228 -9.40 17.42 -20.54
C SER A 228 -8.53 17.55 -21.80
N PHE A 229 -8.86 18.47 -22.71
CA PHE A 229 -8.12 18.72 -23.96
C PHE A 229 -7.04 19.79 -23.81
N LEU A 230 -7.23 20.75 -22.91
CA LEU A 230 -6.35 21.92 -22.76
C LEU A 230 -6.34 22.37 -21.29
N PRO A 231 -5.16 22.54 -20.66
CA PRO A 231 -5.06 23.22 -19.37
C PRO A 231 -5.66 24.63 -19.43
N ILE A 232 -6.04 25.19 -18.29
CA ILE A 232 -6.58 26.56 -18.26
C ILE A 232 -5.56 27.56 -18.80
N PHE A 233 -6.05 28.61 -19.48
CA PHE A 233 -5.20 29.68 -19.97
C PHE A 233 -4.51 30.39 -18.81
N PRO A 234 -3.17 30.51 -18.80
CA PRO A 234 -2.44 31.11 -17.67
C PRO A 234 -2.92 32.52 -17.30
N GLY A 235 -3.38 33.30 -18.29
CA GLY A 235 -3.92 34.65 -18.05
C GLY A 235 -5.29 34.68 -17.35
N PHE A 236 -5.98 33.54 -17.21
CA PHE A 236 -7.25 33.43 -16.47
C PHE A 236 -7.07 33.00 -15.02
N GLU A 237 -5.91 32.42 -14.68
CA GLU A 237 -5.58 32.08 -13.30
C GLU A 237 -5.38 33.36 -12.47
N ASN A 238 -5.55 33.26 -11.15
CA ASN A 238 -5.39 34.39 -10.24
C ASN A 238 -4.11 34.22 -9.38
N PRO A 239 -2.95 34.72 -9.84
CA PRO A 239 -1.68 34.54 -9.13
C PRO A 239 -1.66 35.00 -7.67
N PRO A 240 -2.29 36.15 -7.29
CA PRO A 240 -2.28 36.61 -5.89
C PRO A 240 -3.13 35.77 -4.93
N PHE A 241 -3.99 34.86 -5.43
CA PHE A 241 -4.77 33.94 -4.60
C PHE A 241 -4.69 32.51 -5.16
N PRO A 242 -3.56 31.82 -4.95
CA PRO A 242 -3.42 30.41 -5.34
C PRO A 242 -4.59 29.59 -4.79
N GLY A 243 -5.27 28.84 -5.65
CA GLY A 243 -6.45 28.04 -5.30
C GLY A 243 -7.81 28.74 -5.51
N LYS A 244 -7.85 30.05 -5.76
CA LYS A 244 -9.08 30.72 -6.21
C LYS A 244 -9.25 30.51 -7.72
N GLY A 245 -10.28 29.76 -8.11
CA GLY A 245 -10.57 29.43 -9.50
C GLY A 245 -10.76 30.66 -10.40
N ALA A 246 -10.56 30.49 -11.70
CA ALA A 246 -10.77 31.55 -12.68
C ALA A 246 -12.22 32.04 -12.66
N VAL A 247 -12.41 33.36 -12.63
CA VAL A 247 -13.73 33.97 -12.71
C VAL A 247 -14.06 34.19 -14.18
N ILE A 248 -15.09 33.50 -14.69
CA ILE A 248 -15.44 33.53 -16.11
C ILE A 248 -15.67 34.94 -16.66
N ARG A 249 -16.14 35.88 -15.83
CA ARG A 249 -16.36 37.28 -16.23
C ARG A 249 -15.05 38.01 -16.55
N ASP A 250 -14.01 37.77 -15.76
CA ASP A 250 -12.70 38.40 -15.94
C ASP A 250 -12.00 37.77 -17.16
N ALA A 251 -12.10 36.43 -17.28
CA ALA A 251 -11.64 35.69 -18.46
C ALA A 251 -12.33 36.20 -19.74
N MET A 252 -13.64 36.45 -19.70
CA MET A 252 -14.40 37.02 -20.81
C MET A 252 -13.93 38.43 -21.17
N GLY A 253 -13.62 39.27 -20.17
CA GLY A 253 -13.07 40.60 -20.39
C GLY A 253 -11.76 40.55 -21.19
N LEU A 254 -10.85 39.66 -20.79
CA LEU A 254 -9.57 39.45 -21.45
C LEU A 254 -9.73 38.84 -22.87
N PHE A 255 -10.64 37.89 -23.03
CA PHE A 255 -10.96 37.31 -24.34
C PHE A 255 -11.54 38.36 -25.29
N ASN A 256 -12.38 39.27 -24.80
CA ASN A 256 -12.91 40.38 -25.59
C ASN A 256 -11.81 41.37 -26.02
N SER A 257 -10.83 41.68 -25.18
CA SER A 257 -9.72 42.57 -25.57
C SER A 257 -8.83 42.00 -26.67
N ALA A 258 -8.80 40.67 -26.82
CA ALA A 258 -8.13 39.98 -27.92
C ALA A 258 -9.00 39.83 -29.19
N GLY A 259 -10.14 40.50 -29.26
CA GLY A 259 -11.07 40.40 -30.39
C GLY A 259 -11.82 39.07 -30.46
N ARG A 260 -12.02 38.40 -29.31
CA ARG A 260 -12.70 37.10 -29.19
C ARG A 260 -12.06 36.00 -30.05
N SER A 261 -10.73 35.96 -30.05
CA SER A 261 -9.94 34.94 -30.72
C SER A 261 -8.92 34.40 -29.74
N ALA A 262 -8.92 33.08 -29.54
CA ALA A 262 -7.95 32.44 -28.66
C ALA A 262 -6.52 32.58 -29.20
N LEU A 263 -6.33 32.50 -30.53
CA LEU A 263 -5.03 32.69 -31.17
C LEU A 263 -4.49 34.10 -30.93
N ASN A 264 -5.30 35.14 -31.14
CA ASN A 264 -4.86 36.52 -30.87
C ASN A 264 -4.50 36.71 -29.40
N LEU A 265 -5.28 36.13 -28.48
CA LEU A 265 -5.01 36.23 -27.05
C LEU A 265 -3.68 35.55 -26.68
N CYS A 266 -3.44 34.35 -27.20
CA CYS A 266 -2.19 33.64 -27.01
C CYS A 266 -0.99 34.42 -27.56
N THR A 267 -1.09 34.94 -28.79
CA THR A 267 -0.02 35.74 -29.42
C THR A 267 0.28 37.00 -28.62
N GLN A 268 -0.73 37.73 -28.14
CA GLN A 268 -0.53 38.89 -27.28
C GLN A 268 0.25 38.53 -26.00
N PHE A 269 -0.09 37.43 -25.34
CA PHE A 269 0.62 36.99 -24.13
C PHE A 269 2.05 36.50 -24.40
N GLU A 270 2.29 35.88 -25.55
CA GLU A 270 3.63 35.49 -26.01
C GLU A 270 4.50 36.72 -26.29
N GLU A 271 3.97 37.70 -27.04
CA GLU A 271 4.65 38.96 -27.38
C GLU A 271 4.96 39.80 -26.13
N ASP A 272 4.03 39.83 -25.16
CA ASP A 272 4.21 40.52 -23.87
C ASP A 272 5.15 39.78 -22.91
N GLY A 273 5.62 38.57 -23.25
CA GLY A 273 6.45 37.74 -22.37
C GLY A 273 5.70 37.24 -21.11
N ARG A 274 4.37 37.18 -21.18
CA ARG A 274 3.47 36.79 -20.07
C ARG A 274 3.03 35.34 -20.14
N MET A 275 3.44 34.58 -21.16
CA MET A 275 3.12 33.17 -21.33
C MET A 275 4.15 32.28 -20.62
N PRO A 276 3.80 31.60 -19.51
CA PRO A 276 4.76 30.75 -18.80
C PRO A 276 5.08 29.44 -19.53
N ASP A 277 4.10 28.88 -20.25
CA ASP A 277 4.27 27.67 -21.07
C ASP A 277 4.47 28.07 -22.55
N PRO A 278 5.70 27.99 -23.11
CA PRO A 278 5.97 28.39 -24.48
C PRO A 278 5.30 27.49 -25.53
N GLN A 279 4.73 26.34 -25.12
CA GLN A 279 4.00 25.44 -26.02
C GLN A 279 2.48 25.59 -25.90
N TYR A 280 1.97 26.52 -25.08
CA TYR A 280 0.54 26.63 -24.83
C TYR A 280 -0.27 26.87 -26.11
N THR A 281 0.20 27.75 -27.00
CA THR A 281 -0.47 28.04 -28.28
C THR A 281 -0.54 26.83 -29.20
N ASP A 282 0.50 26.00 -29.22
CA ASP A 282 0.50 24.74 -29.97
C ASP A 282 -0.52 23.76 -29.37
N ARG A 283 -0.51 23.60 -28.03
CA ARG A 283 -1.49 22.76 -27.32
C ARG A 283 -2.92 23.21 -27.59
N TYR A 284 -3.18 24.51 -27.61
CA TYR A 284 -4.47 25.09 -27.97
C TYR A 284 -4.90 24.67 -29.39
N LYS A 285 -4.03 24.84 -30.40
CA LYS A 285 -4.33 24.45 -31.78
C LYS A 285 -4.65 22.96 -31.88
N ARG A 286 -3.86 22.11 -31.21
CA ARG A 286 -4.06 20.66 -31.16
C ARG A 286 -5.38 20.30 -30.48
N ALA A 287 -5.71 20.93 -29.35
CA ALA A 287 -6.97 20.72 -28.64
C ALA A 287 -8.18 21.09 -29.50
N PHE A 288 -8.13 22.26 -30.15
CA PHE A 288 -9.19 22.74 -31.04
C PHE A 288 -9.45 21.76 -32.19
N VAL A 289 -8.40 21.33 -32.90
CA VAL A 289 -8.52 20.35 -34.00
C VAL A 289 -9.02 18.99 -33.49
N THR A 290 -8.56 18.56 -32.31
CA THR A 290 -8.98 17.29 -31.69
C THR A 290 -10.46 17.28 -31.32
N VAL A 291 -11.02 18.40 -30.85
CA VAL A 291 -12.46 18.52 -30.60
C VAL A 291 -13.24 18.55 -31.92
N LYS A 292 -12.78 19.36 -32.89
CA LYS A 292 -13.47 19.55 -34.17
C LYS A 292 -13.56 18.28 -35.02
N HIS A 293 -12.49 17.47 -35.03
CA HIS A 293 -12.39 16.26 -35.85
C HIS A 293 -12.28 14.99 -34.99
N HIS A 294 -12.89 15.00 -33.80
CA HIS A 294 -12.78 13.88 -32.85
C HIS A 294 -13.19 12.54 -33.48
N VAL A 295 -12.62 11.44 -32.98
CA VAL A 295 -12.92 10.09 -33.48
C VAL A 295 -14.10 9.50 -32.72
N LEU A 296 -15.07 8.99 -33.47
CA LEU A 296 -16.28 8.34 -32.98
C LEU A 296 -16.45 6.95 -33.59
N MET A 297 -17.37 6.19 -33.02
CA MET A 297 -17.86 4.94 -33.58
C MET A 297 -19.32 5.14 -34.01
N ASP A 298 -19.62 4.84 -35.28
CA ASP A 298 -20.99 4.88 -35.77
C ASP A 298 -21.80 3.64 -35.34
N VAL A 299 -23.10 3.65 -35.64
CA VAL A 299 -24.03 2.56 -35.29
C VAL A 299 -23.70 1.22 -35.95
N ASP A 300 -22.94 1.24 -37.05
CA ASP A 300 -22.47 0.05 -37.76
C ASP A 300 -21.11 -0.45 -37.21
N GLY A 301 -20.55 0.25 -36.21
CA GLY A 301 -19.29 -0.09 -35.57
C GLY A 301 -18.05 0.41 -36.31
N LYS A 302 -18.20 1.26 -37.33
CA LYS A 302 -17.07 1.86 -38.04
C LYS A 302 -16.50 3.01 -37.22
N VAL A 303 -15.17 3.04 -37.11
CA VAL A 303 -14.44 4.05 -36.34
C VAL A 303 -13.75 5.04 -37.26
N GLY A 304 -14.02 6.33 -37.04
CA GLY A 304 -13.49 7.41 -37.87
C GLY A 304 -13.75 8.81 -37.28
N PRO A 305 -13.13 9.85 -37.87
CA PRO A 305 -13.35 11.24 -37.46
C PRO A 305 -14.79 11.71 -37.76
N MET A 306 -15.28 12.64 -36.93
CA MET A 306 -16.61 13.26 -37.08
C MET A 306 -16.85 13.92 -38.44
N ASP A 307 -15.82 14.53 -39.01
CA ASP A 307 -15.83 15.16 -40.32
C ASP A 307 -14.66 14.61 -41.13
N ALA A 308 -14.89 13.46 -41.77
CA ALA A 308 -13.85 12.76 -42.51
C ALA A 308 -13.34 13.55 -43.72
N ASP A 309 -14.23 14.29 -44.40
CA ASP A 309 -13.90 15.01 -45.63
C ASP A 309 -12.96 16.20 -45.36
N ASN A 310 -13.07 16.84 -44.19
CA ASN A 310 -12.21 17.97 -43.80
C ASN A 310 -11.20 17.62 -42.70
N SER A 311 -11.08 16.34 -42.31
CA SER A 311 -10.14 15.92 -41.28
C SER A 311 -8.68 16.00 -41.78
N PRO A 312 -7.74 16.47 -40.93
CA PRO A 312 -6.31 16.37 -41.22
C PRO A 312 -5.85 14.93 -41.48
N THR A 313 -4.78 14.74 -42.25
CA THR A 313 -4.24 13.41 -42.55
C THR A 313 -3.37 12.86 -41.40
N ASP A 314 -2.89 13.73 -40.51
CA ASP A 314 -2.02 13.48 -39.37
C ASP A 314 -2.79 13.35 -38.03
N MET A 315 -4.10 13.08 -38.07
CA MET A 315 -4.94 12.91 -36.86
C MET A 315 -4.40 11.91 -35.84
N HIS A 316 -3.56 10.97 -36.26
CA HIS A 316 -2.91 10.01 -35.38
C HIS A 316 -1.86 10.63 -34.43
N GLU A 317 -1.34 11.82 -34.75
CA GLU A 317 -0.46 12.61 -33.87
C GLU A 317 -1.25 13.45 -32.85
N LEU A 318 -2.52 13.71 -33.13
CA LEU A 318 -3.41 14.52 -32.31
C LEU A 318 -4.23 13.67 -31.33
N ILE A 319 -4.92 12.65 -31.83
CA ILE A 319 -5.80 11.80 -31.03
C ILE A 319 -5.03 10.57 -30.55
N GLY A 320 -4.46 9.80 -31.46
CA GLY A 320 -3.72 8.60 -31.11
C GLY A 320 -3.57 7.64 -32.28
N GLN A 321 -2.68 6.67 -32.13
CA GLN A 321 -2.44 5.67 -33.17
C GLN A 321 -3.68 4.81 -33.39
N ARG A 322 -4.06 4.60 -34.65
CA ARG A 322 -5.25 3.82 -35.04
C ARG A 322 -5.06 2.34 -34.73
N LEU A 323 -6.00 1.76 -34.00
CA LEU A 323 -6.10 0.32 -33.80
C LEU A 323 -7.05 -0.32 -34.85
N PRO A 324 -7.00 -1.64 -35.06
CA PRO A 324 -8.02 -2.33 -35.84
C PRO A 324 -9.42 -2.13 -35.25
N GLU A 325 -10.43 -2.06 -36.11
CA GLU A 325 -11.84 -1.87 -35.76
C GLU A 325 -12.33 -2.93 -34.76
N GLU A 326 -11.83 -4.16 -34.88
CA GLU A 326 -12.12 -5.27 -33.97
C GLU A 326 -11.74 -4.97 -32.51
N LEU A 327 -10.65 -4.23 -32.26
CA LEU A 327 -10.27 -3.84 -30.90
C LEU A 327 -11.21 -2.77 -30.33
N TYR A 328 -11.63 -1.80 -31.14
CA TYR A 328 -12.64 -0.82 -30.72
C TYR A 328 -13.98 -1.50 -30.41
N PHE A 329 -14.35 -2.52 -31.19
CA PHE A 329 -15.51 -3.34 -30.88
C PHE A 329 -15.36 -4.06 -29.52
N TYR A 330 -14.23 -4.70 -29.24
CA TYR A 330 -14.00 -5.36 -27.94
C TYR A 330 -13.97 -4.38 -26.76
N LEU A 331 -13.40 -3.18 -26.94
CA LEU A 331 -13.50 -2.10 -25.98
C LEU A 331 -14.96 -1.70 -25.75
N SER A 332 -15.74 -1.50 -26.82
CA SER A 332 -17.16 -1.09 -26.75
C SER A 332 -18.04 -2.08 -25.97
N LYS A 333 -17.70 -3.37 -26.01
CA LYS A 333 -18.38 -4.44 -25.28
C LYS A 333 -17.81 -4.71 -23.88
N GLY A 334 -16.70 -4.06 -23.52
CA GLY A 334 -15.99 -4.27 -22.26
C GLY A 334 -15.16 -5.56 -22.19
N ILE A 335 -15.00 -6.28 -23.31
CA ILE A 335 -14.14 -7.48 -23.40
C ILE A 335 -12.68 -7.15 -23.08
N LEU A 336 -12.25 -5.95 -23.46
CA LEU A 336 -10.91 -5.41 -23.24
C LEU A 336 -11.00 -4.06 -22.51
N GLY A 337 -10.08 -3.83 -21.58
CA GLY A 337 -9.88 -2.54 -20.91
C GLY A 337 -8.94 -1.62 -21.68
N PRO A 338 -8.96 -0.30 -21.39
CA PRO A 338 -8.19 0.66 -22.17
C PRO A 338 -6.69 0.64 -21.86
N ASP A 339 -6.25 0.17 -20.69
CA ASP A 339 -4.86 0.29 -20.23
C ASP A 339 -3.82 -0.31 -21.20
N ILE A 340 -3.97 -1.60 -21.54
CA ILE A 340 -2.99 -2.28 -22.42
C ILE A 340 -2.99 -1.70 -23.84
N PRO A 341 -4.15 -1.45 -24.49
CA PRO A 341 -4.20 -0.66 -25.71
C PRO A 341 -3.54 0.71 -25.60
N ASN A 342 -3.79 1.45 -24.52
CA ASN A 342 -3.19 2.78 -24.29
C ASN A 342 -1.67 2.69 -24.25
N TYR A 343 -1.09 1.70 -23.56
CA TYR A 343 0.36 1.50 -23.53
C TYR A 343 0.93 1.25 -24.93
N LEU A 344 0.21 0.50 -25.78
CA LEU A 344 0.60 0.28 -27.16
C LEU A 344 0.50 1.53 -28.01
N THR A 345 -0.57 2.33 -27.88
CA THR A 345 -0.78 3.52 -28.72
C THR A 345 0.08 4.70 -28.29
N SER A 346 0.26 4.91 -26.98
CA SER A 346 1.13 5.95 -26.42
C SER A 346 2.61 5.62 -26.58
N GLY A 347 2.97 4.33 -26.48
CA GLY A 347 4.36 3.90 -26.35
C GLY A 347 4.91 4.06 -24.93
N GLU A 348 4.05 4.23 -23.93
CA GLU A 348 4.44 4.46 -22.54
C GLU A 348 3.51 3.71 -21.56
N VAL A 349 4.10 3.06 -20.55
CA VAL A 349 3.41 2.59 -19.35
C VAL A 349 3.58 3.66 -18.28
N LEU A 350 2.49 4.34 -17.94
CA LEU A 350 2.47 5.37 -16.91
C LEU A 350 2.03 4.74 -15.59
N ILE A 351 2.96 4.66 -14.63
CA ILE A 351 2.70 4.16 -13.29
C ILE A 351 2.58 5.37 -12.36
N SER A 352 1.42 5.54 -11.74
CA SER A 352 1.08 6.68 -10.88
C SER A 352 0.78 6.25 -9.46
N LEU A 353 1.02 7.12 -8.48
CA LEU A 353 0.52 6.95 -7.11
C LEU A 353 -0.97 7.33 -7.05
N PRO A 354 -1.90 6.39 -6.77
CA PRO A 354 -3.31 6.71 -6.65
C PRO A 354 -3.60 7.58 -5.42
N LEU A 355 -4.72 8.30 -5.43
CA LEU A 355 -5.16 9.08 -4.27
C LEU A 355 -5.41 8.16 -3.06
N GLY A 356 -4.99 8.59 -1.87
CA GLY A 356 -5.16 7.83 -0.62
C GLY A 356 -4.15 6.68 -0.44
N VAL A 357 -3.14 6.59 -1.31
CA VAL A 357 -2.07 5.60 -1.21
C VAL A 357 -0.80 6.25 -0.65
N GLU A 358 -0.22 5.61 0.35
CA GLU A 358 1.08 6.01 0.90
C GLU A 358 2.22 5.70 -0.06
N ASP A 359 3.11 6.67 -0.24
CA ASP A 359 4.30 6.53 -1.07
C ASP A 359 5.41 5.76 -0.32
N THR A 360 5.28 4.44 -0.28
CA THR A 360 6.20 3.54 0.44
C THR A 360 7.15 2.81 -0.51
N GLU A 361 8.32 2.43 -0.03
CA GLU A 361 9.30 1.63 -0.80
C GLU A 361 8.68 0.35 -1.35
N ILE A 362 7.91 -0.37 -0.54
CA ILE A 362 7.24 -1.62 -0.97
C ILE A 362 6.18 -1.35 -2.06
N TYR A 363 5.45 -0.24 -1.99
CA TYR A 363 4.49 0.11 -3.04
C TYR A 363 5.20 0.46 -4.36
N ARG A 364 6.29 1.24 -4.29
CA ARG A 364 7.14 1.55 -5.44
C ARG A 364 7.71 0.28 -6.07
N GLN A 365 8.24 -0.64 -5.27
CA GLN A 365 8.76 -1.94 -5.72
C GLN A 365 7.67 -2.79 -6.40
N ILE A 366 6.50 -2.92 -5.79
CA ILE A 366 5.41 -3.72 -6.36
C ILE A 366 4.89 -3.12 -7.66
N ALA A 367 4.54 -1.83 -7.63
CA ALA A 367 3.96 -1.15 -8.77
C ALA A 367 4.97 -1.03 -9.93
N GLY A 368 6.21 -0.63 -9.65
CA GLY A 368 7.23 -0.33 -10.65
C GLY A 368 8.04 -1.53 -11.15
N GLU A 369 8.32 -2.52 -10.30
CA GLU A 369 9.22 -3.63 -10.64
C GLU A 369 8.49 -4.97 -10.69
N THR A 370 7.85 -5.38 -9.60
CA THR A 370 7.28 -6.73 -9.46
C THR A 370 6.16 -7.02 -10.46
N LEU A 371 5.33 -6.01 -10.76
CA LEU A 371 4.19 -6.16 -11.68
C LEU A 371 4.54 -5.85 -13.14
N THR A 372 5.69 -5.25 -13.41
CA THR A 372 6.13 -4.89 -14.78
C THR A 372 6.28 -6.11 -15.71
N PRO A 373 6.80 -7.28 -15.27
CA PRO A 373 6.77 -8.49 -16.08
C PRO A 373 5.36 -8.91 -16.52
N ILE A 374 4.35 -8.76 -15.66
CA ILE A 374 2.96 -9.11 -15.98
C ILE A 374 2.37 -8.13 -16.99
N ARG A 375 2.63 -6.83 -16.82
CA ARG A 375 2.26 -5.82 -17.82
C ARG A 375 2.93 -6.10 -19.17
N THR A 376 4.19 -6.51 -19.14
CA THR A 376 4.97 -6.90 -20.33
C THR A 376 4.34 -8.09 -21.04
N GLN A 377 3.94 -9.14 -20.29
CA GLN A 377 3.22 -10.29 -20.85
C GLN A 377 1.91 -9.88 -21.52
N ALA A 378 1.10 -9.03 -20.88
CA ALA A 378 -0.16 -8.54 -21.44
C ALA A 378 0.04 -7.71 -22.72
N ILE A 379 0.99 -6.77 -22.71
CA ILE A 379 1.33 -5.95 -23.87
C ILE A 379 1.82 -6.83 -25.03
N CYS A 380 2.74 -7.77 -24.74
CA CYS A 380 3.28 -8.67 -25.75
C CYS A 380 2.18 -9.55 -26.35
N LEU A 381 1.35 -10.17 -25.52
CA LEU A 381 0.23 -11.02 -25.95
C LEU A 381 -0.74 -10.28 -26.89
N LEU A 382 -1.13 -9.05 -26.54
CA LEU A 382 -1.99 -8.23 -27.39
C LEU A 382 -1.28 -7.90 -28.71
N SER A 383 -0.05 -7.38 -28.63
CA SER A 383 0.73 -6.95 -29.81
C SER A 383 1.01 -8.09 -30.80
N ASN A 384 1.22 -9.33 -30.33
CA ASN A 384 1.48 -10.50 -31.19
C ASN A 384 0.31 -10.82 -32.14
N SER A 385 -0.90 -10.32 -31.85
CA SER A 385 -2.07 -10.46 -32.72
C SER A 385 -2.35 -9.23 -33.59
N LEU A 386 -1.50 -8.19 -33.52
CA LEU A 386 -1.65 -6.95 -34.28
C LEU A 386 -0.61 -6.83 -35.40
N HIS A 387 -0.72 -5.79 -36.22
CA HIS A 387 0.25 -5.48 -37.27
C HIS A 387 1.68 -5.37 -36.73
N ARG A 388 2.70 -5.73 -37.54
CA ARG A 388 4.12 -5.73 -37.17
C ARG A 388 4.59 -4.42 -36.55
N PHE A 389 3.98 -3.30 -36.94
CA PHE A 389 4.21 -1.97 -36.33
C PHE A 389 4.11 -1.99 -34.80
N TYR A 390 3.10 -2.66 -34.23
CA TYR A 390 2.91 -2.76 -32.78
C TYR A 390 3.84 -3.78 -32.13
N GLN A 391 4.28 -4.80 -32.86
CA GLN A 391 5.13 -5.88 -32.35
C GLN A 391 6.59 -5.47 -32.14
N VAL A 392 7.04 -4.37 -32.74
CA VAL A 392 8.45 -3.93 -32.69
C VAL A 392 8.65 -2.65 -31.90
N LYS A 393 7.62 -2.16 -31.19
CA LYS A 393 7.70 -0.92 -30.42
C LYS A 393 8.60 -1.09 -29.20
N VAL A 394 9.26 0.00 -28.85
CA VAL A 394 9.88 0.18 -27.54
C VAL A 394 8.91 0.99 -26.70
N ILE A 395 8.51 0.45 -25.55
CA ILE A 395 7.54 1.07 -24.65
C ILE A 395 8.29 1.56 -23.42
N GLN A 396 8.21 2.86 -23.12
CA GLN A 396 8.86 3.45 -21.96
C GLN A 396 8.05 3.19 -20.71
N VAL A 397 8.69 2.77 -19.62
CA VAL A 397 8.04 2.62 -18.31
C VAL A 397 8.38 3.87 -17.50
N ARG A 398 7.36 4.69 -17.22
CA ARG A 398 7.51 5.93 -16.46
C ARG A 398 6.84 5.79 -15.10
N THR A 399 7.62 5.96 -14.05
CA THR A 399 7.13 5.96 -12.67
C THR A 399 6.99 7.38 -12.12
N TRP A 400 6.19 7.56 -11.08
CA TRP A 400 6.02 8.85 -10.41
C TRP A 400 7.18 9.24 -9.47
N TYR A 401 7.99 8.25 -9.05
CA TYR A 401 9.00 8.42 -7.99
C TYR A 401 10.44 8.47 -8.50
N ASP A 402 10.70 8.08 -9.75
CA ASP A 402 12.05 8.11 -10.32
C ASP A 402 12.05 8.79 -11.68
N GLU A 403 12.54 10.03 -11.70
CA GLU A 403 12.65 10.83 -12.92
C GLU A 403 13.84 10.45 -13.81
N LYS A 404 14.80 9.67 -13.28
CA LYS A 404 16.08 9.38 -13.91
C LYS A 404 16.20 7.93 -14.39
N SER A 405 15.46 6.99 -13.80
CA SER A 405 15.44 5.58 -14.23
C SER A 405 14.23 5.25 -15.12
N ASP A 406 14.27 5.71 -16.38
CA ASP A 406 13.32 5.22 -17.37
C ASP A 406 13.77 3.82 -17.85
N SER A 407 13.07 2.78 -17.41
CA SER A 407 13.20 1.45 -18.00
C SER A 407 12.35 1.34 -19.26
N SER A 408 12.65 0.37 -20.13
CA SER A 408 11.87 0.19 -21.35
C SER A 408 11.62 -1.27 -21.66
N ILE A 409 10.46 -1.54 -22.26
CA ILE A 409 10.05 -2.83 -22.76
C ILE A 409 10.25 -2.84 -24.26
N ASN A 410 11.24 -3.61 -24.73
CA ASN A 410 11.50 -3.75 -26.16
C ASN A 410 10.75 -4.98 -26.71
N LEU A 411 9.59 -4.75 -27.33
CA LEU A 411 8.74 -5.85 -27.82
C LEU A 411 9.42 -6.70 -28.91
N LYS A 412 10.36 -6.11 -29.67
CA LYS A 412 11.08 -6.82 -30.74
C LYS A 412 11.96 -7.96 -30.21
N THR A 413 12.46 -7.86 -28.97
CA THR A 413 13.40 -8.83 -28.40
C THR A 413 12.71 -9.91 -27.57
N LEU A 414 11.42 -9.75 -27.28
CA LEU A 414 10.67 -10.68 -26.45
C LEU A 414 10.16 -11.87 -27.27
N PRO A 415 10.11 -13.08 -26.69
CA PRO A 415 9.47 -14.22 -27.32
C PRO A 415 7.96 -13.99 -27.44
N SER A 416 7.34 -14.68 -28.39
CA SER A 416 5.89 -14.64 -28.59
C SER A 416 5.16 -15.26 -27.39
N VAL A 417 4.45 -14.42 -26.64
CA VAL A 417 3.58 -14.86 -25.53
C VAL A 417 2.34 -15.56 -26.07
N LYS A 418 1.88 -15.20 -27.26
CA LYS A 418 0.77 -15.88 -27.93
C LYS A 418 1.08 -17.35 -28.20
N ASP A 419 2.29 -17.67 -28.64
CA ASP A 419 2.66 -19.03 -29.02
C ASP A 419 2.78 -19.96 -27.80
N SER A 420 3.18 -19.44 -26.63
CA SER A 420 3.32 -20.26 -25.42
C SER A 420 1.99 -20.81 -24.90
N ILE A 421 0.86 -20.17 -25.19
CA ILE A 421 -0.48 -20.57 -24.74
C ILE A 421 -1.40 -21.08 -25.87
N ARG A 422 -0.87 -21.21 -27.09
CA ARG A 422 -1.64 -21.58 -28.28
C ARG A 422 -2.20 -23.00 -28.23
N SER A 423 -1.60 -23.88 -27.41
CA SER A 423 -2.02 -25.27 -27.23
C SER A 423 -3.43 -25.43 -26.63
N TRP A 424 -3.96 -24.40 -25.96
CA TRP A 424 -5.28 -24.44 -25.34
C TRP A 424 -6.38 -24.10 -26.34
N LYS A 425 -7.19 -25.09 -26.75
CA LYS A 425 -8.49 -24.85 -27.41
C LYS A 425 -9.42 -26.00 -27.09
N VAL A 426 -9.71 -26.15 -25.80
CA VAL A 426 -10.41 -27.32 -25.26
C VAL A 426 -11.91 -27.08 -25.29
N ARG A 427 -12.65 -27.97 -25.95
CA ARG A 427 -14.11 -27.94 -26.05
C ARG A 427 -14.76 -28.89 -25.04
N ASN A 428 -16.06 -28.70 -24.80
CA ASN A 428 -16.81 -29.50 -23.82
C ASN A 428 -16.85 -31.01 -24.14
N ASP A 429 -16.81 -31.38 -25.42
CA ASP A 429 -16.78 -32.78 -25.88
C ASP A 429 -15.46 -33.50 -25.57
N GLN A 430 -14.40 -32.75 -25.25
CA GLN A 430 -13.12 -33.31 -24.81
C GLN A 430 -13.08 -33.57 -23.30
N PHE A 431 -14.07 -33.08 -22.53
CA PHE A 431 -14.09 -33.26 -21.08
C PHE A 431 -14.38 -34.72 -20.73
N THR A 432 -13.60 -35.29 -19.82
CA THR A 432 -13.90 -36.60 -19.22
C THR A 432 -15.13 -36.51 -18.32
N GLU A 433 -15.77 -37.64 -18.00
CA GLU A 433 -16.96 -37.65 -17.13
C GLU A 433 -16.69 -36.97 -15.77
N GLY A 434 -15.50 -37.16 -15.20
CA GLY A 434 -15.08 -36.50 -13.96
C GLY A 434 -14.97 -34.99 -14.11
N VAL A 435 -14.36 -34.51 -15.19
CA VAL A 435 -14.20 -33.07 -15.47
C VAL A 435 -15.54 -32.40 -15.75
N GLN A 436 -16.47 -33.07 -16.43
CA GLN A 436 -17.83 -32.55 -16.65
C GLN A 436 -18.60 -32.35 -15.34
N LYS A 437 -18.51 -33.32 -14.41
CA LYS A 437 -19.11 -33.19 -13.08
C LYS A 437 -18.49 -32.05 -12.28
N LEU A 438 -17.16 -31.90 -12.37
CA LEU A 438 -16.43 -30.83 -11.69
C LEU A 438 -16.88 -29.44 -12.17
N HIS A 439 -16.98 -29.24 -13.48
CA HIS A 439 -17.31 -27.97 -14.12
C HIS A 439 -18.61 -27.33 -13.61
N GLY A 440 -19.62 -28.14 -13.26
CA GLY A 440 -20.89 -27.65 -12.71
C GLY A 440 -20.92 -27.49 -11.19
N SER A 441 -19.85 -27.84 -10.48
CA SER A 441 -19.85 -28.00 -9.01
C SER A 441 -18.92 -27.03 -8.25
N CYS A 442 -18.06 -26.28 -8.97
CA CYS A 442 -17.11 -25.36 -8.36
C CYS A 442 -16.89 -24.12 -9.23
N GLY A 443 -16.24 -23.09 -8.69
CA GLY A 443 -15.85 -21.91 -9.46
C GLY A 443 -14.67 -22.18 -10.41
N LEU A 444 -14.33 -21.15 -11.18
CA LEU A 444 -13.50 -21.26 -12.39
C LEU A 444 -12.00 -21.49 -12.12
N PHE A 445 -11.41 -20.89 -11.08
CA PHE A 445 -10.03 -21.18 -10.68
C PHE A 445 -9.90 -22.61 -10.17
N ARG A 446 -10.83 -23.04 -9.30
CA ARG A 446 -10.86 -24.39 -8.73
C ARG A 446 -11.07 -25.42 -9.82
N PHE A 447 -12.02 -25.17 -10.73
CA PHE A 447 -12.23 -26.01 -11.91
C PHE A 447 -10.93 -26.13 -12.72
N ALA A 448 -10.30 -25.00 -13.06
CA ALA A 448 -9.13 -24.99 -13.93
C ALA A 448 -7.94 -25.77 -13.37
N VAL A 449 -7.67 -25.69 -12.06
CA VAL A 449 -6.57 -26.45 -11.44
C VAL A 449 -6.95 -27.91 -11.14
N GLN A 450 -8.19 -28.18 -10.70
CA GLN A 450 -8.62 -29.54 -10.35
C GLN A 450 -8.87 -30.41 -11.60
N SER A 451 -9.28 -29.82 -12.72
CA SER A 451 -9.44 -30.57 -13.98
C SER A 451 -8.13 -31.21 -14.44
N LEU A 452 -6.98 -30.57 -14.17
CA LEU A 452 -5.66 -31.04 -14.59
C LEU A 452 -5.08 -32.14 -13.71
N LYS A 453 -5.81 -32.59 -12.67
CA LYS A 453 -5.46 -33.79 -11.89
C LYS A 453 -5.86 -35.07 -12.62
N ASP A 454 -6.76 -34.98 -13.59
CA ASP A 454 -7.14 -36.09 -14.47
C ASP A 454 -6.12 -36.20 -15.61
N SER A 455 -5.26 -37.23 -15.56
CA SER A 455 -4.23 -37.47 -16.57
C SER A 455 -4.80 -37.75 -17.96
N ASP A 456 -5.97 -38.38 -18.03
CA ASP A 456 -6.63 -38.70 -19.30
C ASP A 456 -7.17 -37.41 -19.92
N PHE A 457 -7.72 -36.51 -19.11
CA PHE A 457 -8.11 -35.17 -19.56
C PHE A 457 -6.90 -34.38 -20.07
N VAL A 458 -5.81 -34.32 -19.31
CA VAL A 458 -4.58 -33.58 -19.71
C VAL A 458 -4.11 -34.00 -21.10
N SER A 459 -4.11 -35.30 -21.41
CA SER A 459 -3.70 -35.79 -22.74
C SER A 459 -4.57 -35.27 -23.90
N LYS A 460 -5.80 -34.85 -23.63
CA LYS A 460 -6.78 -34.33 -24.61
C LYS A 460 -6.81 -32.82 -24.72
N THR A 461 -6.07 -32.10 -23.87
CA THR A 461 -6.13 -30.63 -23.81
C THR A 461 -5.32 -29.94 -24.92
N PHE A 462 -4.45 -30.65 -25.62
CA PHE A 462 -3.63 -30.11 -26.70
C PHE A 462 -4.43 -30.00 -27.99
N SER A 463 -4.68 -28.78 -28.45
CA SER A 463 -5.44 -28.52 -29.67
C SER A 463 -4.60 -28.74 -30.94
N SER A 464 -5.22 -29.31 -31.97
CA SER A 464 -4.68 -29.30 -33.34
C SER A 464 -5.19 -28.07 -34.13
N ASN A 465 -4.54 -27.76 -35.26
CA ASN A 465 -4.97 -26.67 -36.14
C ASN A 465 -6.42 -26.84 -36.67
N ASP A 466 -6.93 -28.07 -36.72
CA ASP A 466 -8.27 -28.40 -37.21
C ASP A 466 -9.37 -28.32 -36.13
N THR A 467 -8.99 -28.00 -34.88
CA THR A 467 -9.93 -27.95 -33.77
C THR A 467 -10.99 -26.85 -34.01
N PRO A 468 -12.30 -27.15 -33.97
CA PRO A 468 -13.33 -26.15 -34.27
C PRO A 468 -13.40 -25.04 -33.20
N PRO A 469 -13.83 -23.81 -33.56
CA PRO A 469 -13.88 -22.68 -32.63
C PRO A 469 -14.75 -22.92 -31.39
N LEU A 470 -14.32 -22.40 -30.24
CA LEU A 470 -15.07 -22.39 -28.99
C LEU A 470 -16.39 -21.65 -29.18
N SER A 471 -17.49 -22.22 -28.74
CA SER A 471 -18.84 -21.72 -29.08
C SER A 471 -19.64 -21.30 -27.86
N SER A 472 -19.47 -21.99 -26.73
CA SER A 472 -20.18 -21.66 -25.49
C SER A 472 -19.39 -20.70 -24.61
N LYS A 473 -20.09 -19.99 -23.72
CA LYS A 473 -19.50 -19.12 -22.70
C LYS A 473 -18.55 -19.90 -21.78
N ASP A 474 -19.00 -21.06 -21.33
CA ASP A 474 -18.28 -21.96 -20.43
C ASP A 474 -16.96 -22.46 -21.01
N GLU A 475 -16.97 -22.89 -22.28
CA GLU A 475 -15.75 -23.25 -23.01
C GLU A 475 -14.73 -22.10 -23.02
N ILE A 476 -15.21 -20.88 -23.25
CA ILE A 476 -14.35 -19.70 -23.32
C ILE A 476 -13.76 -19.38 -21.96
N TYR A 477 -14.57 -19.39 -20.89
CA TYR A 477 -14.06 -19.16 -19.54
C TYR A 477 -13.03 -20.21 -19.13
N ALA A 478 -13.31 -21.49 -19.35
CA ALA A 478 -12.36 -22.55 -19.05
C ALA A 478 -11.00 -22.30 -19.75
N ASN A 479 -11.01 -21.98 -21.04
CA ASN A 479 -9.79 -21.68 -21.80
C ASN A 479 -9.12 -20.37 -21.36
N VAL A 480 -9.86 -19.33 -20.98
CA VAL A 480 -9.28 -18.11 -20.40
C VAL A 480 -8.49 -18.45 -19.14
N PHE A 481 -9.07 -19.24 -18.24
CA PHE A 481 -8.44 -19.56 -16.95
C PHE A 481 -7.22 -20.46 -17.12
N TRP A 482 -7.26 -21.49 -17.97
CA TRP A 482 -6.06 -22.31 -18.23
C TRP A 482 -4.93 -21.50 -18.86
N ARG A 483 -5.23 -20.67 -19.87
CA ARG A 483 -4.24 -19.78 -20.50
C ARG A 483 -3.67 -18.79 -19.48
N PHE A 484 -4.53 -18.14 -18.70
CA PHE A 484 -4.13 -17.18 -17.67
C PHE A 484 -3.25 -17.83 -16.59
N LEU A 485 -3.64 -18.99 -16.05
CA LEU A 485 -2.89 -19.71 -15.03
C LEU A 485 -1.56 -20.26 -15.57
N GLN A 486 -1.47 -20.62 -16.85
CA GLN A 486 -0.18 -20.94 -17.48
C GLN A 486 0.73 -19.71 -17.57
N LEU A 487 0.22 -18.55 -18.01
CA LEU A 487 1.01 -17.31 -18.05
C LEU A 487 1.49 -16.87 -16.67
N ARG A 488 0.67 -17.12 -15.64
CA ARG A 488 1.03 -16.88 -14.24
C ARG A 488 1.94 -17.97 -13.66
N GLY A 489 2.24 -19.05 -14.38
CA GLY A 489 3.15 -20.10 -13.93
C GLY A 489 2.56 -21.09 -12.92
N TYR A 490 1.24 -21.15 -12.77
CA TYR A 490 0.55 -22.21 -12.03
C TYR A 490 0.45 -23.50 -12.84
N ILE A 491 0.45 -23.38 -14.16
CA ILE A 491 0.41 -24.49 -15.11
C ILE A 491 1.65 -24.36 -16.00
N ASN A 492 2.30 -25.47 -16.31
CA ASN A 492 3.42 -25.51 -17.26
C ASN A 492 2.95 -25.78 -18.69
N GLU A 493 3.86 -25.71 -19.67
CA GLU A 493 3.56 -25.96 -21.10
C GLU A 493 3.08 -27.39 -21.40
N LYS A 494 3.28 -28.34 -20.46
CA LYS A 494 2.77 -29.71 -20.55
C LYS A 494 1.37 -29.84 -19.96
N HIS A 495 0.72 -28.73 -19.62
CA HIS A 495 -0.61 -28.66 -19.01
C HIS A 495 -0.68 -29.38 -17.66
N GLN A 496 0.42 -29.34 -16.90
CA GLN A 496 0.51 -29.91 -15.55
C GLN A 496 0.66 -28.79 -14.52
N LEU A 497 0.15 -29.04 -13.31
CA LEU A 497 0.30 -28.11 -12.19
C LEU A 497 1.78 -27.99 -11.78
N THR A 498 2.26 -26.76 -11.60
CA THR A 498 3.55 -26.47 -10.98
C THR A 498 3.45 -26.59 -9.45
N SER A 499 4.55 -26.36 -8.72
CA SER A 499 4.50 -26.28 -7.24
C SER A 499 3.50 -25.22 -6.76
N TRP A 500 3.47 -24.06 -7.42
CA TRP A 500 2.47 -23.02 -7.16
C TRP A 500 1.07 -23.43 -7.62
N GLY A 501 0.95 -24.18 -8.72
CA GLY A 501 -0.31 -24.81 -9.16
C GLY A 501 -0.93 -25.72 -8.11
N VAL A 502 -0.11 -26.58 -7.50
CA VAL A 502 -0.53 -27.46 -6.40
C VAL A 502 -0.89 -26.65 -5.16
N CYS A 503 -0.10 -25.63 -4.81
CA CYS A 503 -0.40 -24.71 -3.70
C CYS A 503 -1.78 -24.06 -3.85
N LEU A 504 -2.08 -23.53 -5.04
CA LEU A 504 -3.39 -22.94 -5.34
C LEU A 504 -4.52 -23.98 -5.28
N GLU A 505 -4.33 -25.17 -5.86
CA GLU A 505 -5.33 -26.24 -5.83
C GLU A 505 -5.67 -26.67 -4.39
N GLN A 506 -4.65 -26.82 -3.54
CA GLN A 506 -4.85 -27.19 -2.14
C GLN A 506 -5.60 -26.10 -1.38
N ALA A 507 -5.27 -24.82 -1.61
CA ALA A 507 -5.97 -23.70 -0.99
C ALA A 507 -7.45 -23.65 -1.40
N LEU A 508 -7.74 -23.86 -2.69
CA LEU A 508 -9.12 -23.84 -3.20
C LEU A 508 -9.94 -25.08 -2.84
N SER A 509 -9.29 -26.22 -2.61
CA SER A 509 -9.96 -27.50 -2.37
C SER A 509 -10.78 -27.55 -1.07
N VAL A 510 -10.40 -26.74 -0.08
CA VAL A 510 -11.04 -26.69 1.25
C VAL A 510 -12.16 -25.66 1.35
N LEU A 511 -12.35 -24.84 0.30
CA LEU A 511 -13.41 -23.85 0.27
C LEU A 511 -14.77 -24.50 0.01
N ASP A 512 -15.77 -23.96 0.69
CA ASP A 512 -17.17 -24.17 0.32
C ASP A 512 -17.52 -23.23 -0.84
N PRO A 513 -18.07 -23.73 -1.96
CA PRO A 513 -18.54 -22.88 -3.05
C PRO A 513 -19.52 -21.78 -2.62
N GLU A 514 -20.31 -22.00 -1.57
CA GLU A 514 -21.27 -21.01 -1.06
C GLU A 514 -20.59 -19.77 -0.44
N ASP A 515 -19.35 -19.91 0.06
CA ASP A 515 -18.63 -18.82 0.71
C ASP A 515 -18.08 -17.76 -0.26
N SER A 516 -18.03 -18.05 -1.56
CA SER A 516 -17.52 -17.12 -2.60
C SER A 516 -16.09 -16.60 -2.36
N LEU A 517 -15.22 -17.40 -1.73
CA LEU A 517 -13.85 -17.02 -1.32
C LEU A 517 -12.75 -17.33 -2.34
N GLU A 518 -13.11 -17.86 -3.50
CA GLU A 518 -12.14 -18.38 -4.48
C GLU A 518 -11.24 -17.27 -5.06
N GLU A 519 -11.81 -16.12 -5.39
CA GLU A 519 -11.05 -14.96 -5.89
C GLU A 519 -10.10 -14.40 -4.82
N ALA A 520 -10.61 -14.22 -3.59
CA ALA A 520 -9.80 -13.73 -2.47
C ALA A 520 -8.65 -14.70 -2.15
N THR A 521 -8.90 -16.01 -2.23
CA THR A 521 -7.88 -17.03 -2.02
C THR A 521 -6.82 -16.98 -3.11
N PHE A 522 -7.21 -16.87 -4.38
CA PHE A 522 -6.26 -16.71 -5.48
C PHE A 522 -5.36 -15.47 -5.30
N LEU A 523 -5.96 -14.32 -4.97
CA LEU A 523 -5.21 -13.09 -4.70
C LEU A 523 -4.24 -13.25 -3.52
N ALA A 524 -4.64 -13.92 -2.44
CA ALA A 524 -3.77 -14.20 -1.31
C ALA A 524 -2.57 -15.08 -1.71
N ILE A 525 -2.78 -16.09 -2.56
CA ILE A 525 -1.66 -16.90 -3.10
C ILE A 525 -0.75 -16.07 -4.00
N GLU A 526 -1.27 -15.16 -4.84
CA GLU A 526 -0.44 -14.24 -5.62
C GLU A 526 0.40 -13.31 -4.72
N LEU A 527 -0.19 -12.78 -3.66
CA LEU A 527 0.52 -11.93 -2.68
C LEU A 527 1.59 -12.72 -1.91
N LEU A 528 1.38 -14.02 -1.67
CA LEU A 528 2.41 -14.92 -1.13
C LEU A 528 3.56 -15.10 -2.12
N ARG A 529 3.26 -15.32 -3.41
CA ARG A 529 4.26 -15.48 -4.47
C ARG A 529 5.13 -14.24 -4.66
N PHE A 530 4.55 -13.06 -4.54
CA PHE A 530 5.30 -11.80 -4.57
C PHE A 530 6.05 -11.49 -3.26
N GLY A 531 5.88 -12.31 -2.22
CA GLY A 531 6.54 -12.09 -0.94
C GLY A 531 6.05 -10.83 -0.22
N VAL A 532 4.78 -10.46 -0.37
CA VAL A 532 4.17 -9.31 0.33
C VAL A 532 3.20 -9.73 1.44
N LEU A 533 2.60 -10.92 1.33
CA LEU A 533 1.79 -11.50 2.41
C LEU A 533 2.70 -12.29 3.37
N ASN A 534 3.42 -11.56 4.23
CA ASN A 534 4.37 -12.11 5.21
C ASN A 534 4.37 -11.32 6.53
N SER A 535 5.29 -11.67 7.43
CA SER A 535 5.48 -11.06 8.75
C SER A 535 6.23 -9.73 8.74
N LYS A 536 6.77 -9.29 7.59
CA LYS A 536 7.56 -8.05 7.54
C LYS A 536 6.69 -6.83 7.86
N GLN A 537 7.22 -5.96 8.71
CA GLN A 537 6.55 -4.75 9.17
C GLN A 537 6.83 -3.56 8.25
N TRP A 538 6.29 -3.61 7.03
CA TRP A 538 6.49 -2.56 6.02
C TRP A 538 5.95 -1.18 6.41
N PHE A 539 4.95 -1.15 7.29
CA PHE A 539 4.14 0.04 7.58
C PHE A 539 4.21 0.44 9.06
N SER A 540 5.24 0.04 9.80
CA SER A 540 5.37 0.33 11.23
C SER A 540 5.44 1.84 11.55
N HIS A 541 5.76 2.68 10.56
CA HIS A 541 5.83 4.13 10.67
C HIS A 541 4.45 4.83 10.66
N VAL A 542 3.37 4.15 10.24
CA VAL A 542 2.00 4.70 10.25
C VAL A 542 1.12 4.03 11.31
N SER A 543 0.03 4.70 11.68
CA SER A 543 -0.87 4.26 12.76
C SER A 543 -1.80 3.10 12.35
N GLY A 544 -2.43 2.47 13.33
CA GLY A 544 -3.50 1.49 13.10
C GLY A 544 -3.09 0.01 13.11
N GLY A 545 -1.84 -0.31 13.49
CA GLY A 545 -1.41 -1.69 13.77
C GLY A 545 -1.97 -2.26 15.09
N PRO A 546 -1.76 -3.56 15.38
CA PRO A 546 -2.05 -4.18 16.66
C PRO A 546 -1.30 -3.51 17.82
N MET A 547 -2.00 -3.29 18.94
CA MET A 547 -1.48 -2.53 20.08
C MET A 547 -1.24 -3.40 21.33
N ARG A 548 -1.88 -4.57 21.44
CA ARG A 548 -1.91 -5.39 22.66
C ARG A 548 -1.27 -6.76 22.45
N GLY A 549 -0.92 -7.40 23.56
CA GLY A 549 -0.22 -8.69 23.58
C GLY A 549 1.30 -8.55 23.46
N SER A 550 1.98 -9.70 23.39
CA SER A 550 3.41 -9.78 23.09
C SER A 550 3.72 -9.30 21.67
N ASP A 551 5.00 -9.09 21.34
CA ASP A 551 5.37 -8.70 19.97
C ASP A 551 5.09 -9.82 18.95
N ASP A 552 5.12 -11.09 19.40
CA ASP A 552 4.65 -12.23 18.61
C ASP A 552 3.13 -12.16 18.40
N ASP A 553 2.34 -11.88 19.45
CA ASP A 553 0.88 -11.72 19.33
C ASP A 553 0.53 -10.64 18.30
N LYS A 554 1.21 -9.48 18.34
CA LYS A 554 1.01 -8.39 17.40
C LYS A 554 1.38 -8.80 15.97
N SER A 555 2.48 -9.52 15.79
CA SER A 555 2.94 -9.97 14.48
C SER A 555 2.00 -11.02 13.88
N PHE A 556 1.50 -11.96 14.69
CA PHE A 556 0.49 -12.92 14.26
C PHE A 556 -0.85 -12.25 13.95
N ASN A 557 -1.32 -11.33 14.81
CA ASN A 557 -2.53 -10.55 14.56
C ASN A 557 -2.43 -9.79 13.23
N MET A 558 -1.31 -9.11 12.98
CA MET A 558 -1.10 -8.40 11.71
C MET A 558 -1.17 -9.34 10.51
N LEU A 559 -0.51 -10.50 10.56
CA LEU A 559 -0.54 -11.46 9.46
C LEU A 559 -1.97 -11.95 9.17
N VAL A 560 -2.73 -12.34 10.20
CA VAL A 560 -4.13 -12.78 10.05
C VAL A 560 -5.00 -11.66 9.49
N SER A 561 -4.80 -10.42 9.96
CA SER A 561 -5.52 -9.24 9.50
C SER A 561 -5.20 -8.88 8.04
N ARG A 562 -3.96 -9.11 7.59
CA ARG A 562 -3.56 -8.96 6.18
C ARG A 562 -4.24 -9.98 5.28
N VAL A 563 -4.32 -11.25 5.69
CA VAL A 563 -5.10 -12.27 4.96
C VAL A 563 -6.57 -11.83 4.83
N ALA A 564 -7.14 -11.32 5.93
CA ALA A 564 -8.51 -10.82 5.94
C ALA A 564 -8.75 -9.59 5.04
N CYS A 565 -7.73 -8.75 4.78
CA CYS A 565 -7.84 -7.61 3.85
C CYS A 565 -8.03 -8.03 2.38
N VAL A 566 -7.78 -9.28 2.03
CA VAL A 566 -8.06 -9.81 0.69
C VAL A 566 -9.53 -10.22 0.54
N GLY A 567 -10.25 -10.39 1.65
CA GLY A 567 -11.69 -10.63 1.67
C GLY A 567 -12.51 -9.33 1.77
N LYS A 568 -13.83 -9.47 1.79
CA LYS A 568 -14.77 -8.35 1.82
C LYS A 568 -15.53 -8.29 3.14
N LEU A 569 -15.73 -7.09 3.66
CA LEU A 569 -16.58 -6.87 4.83
C LEU A 569 -18.07 -6.93 4.41
N HIS A 570 -18.84 -7.78 5.08
CA HIS A 570 -20.31 -7.75 5.03
C HIS A 570 -20.83 -6.65 5.95
N HIS A 571 -21.29 -5.57 5.33
CA HIS A 571 -21.75 -4.36 5.96
C HIS A 571 -23.02 -3.90 5.25
N LYS A 572 -23.92 -3.23 6.00
CA LYS A 572 -25.11 -2.62 5.41
C LYS A 572 -24.71 -1.67 4.28
N ASN A 573 -25.59 -1.51 3.29
CA ASN A 573 -25.42 -0.60 2.14
C ASN A 573 -25.55 0.88 2.56
N ILE A 574 -24.75 1.30 3.54
CA ILE A 574 -24.59 2.66 4.05
C ILE A 574 -23.09 2.91 4.20
N GLY A 575 -22.70 4.17 4.22
CA GLY A 575 -21.29 4.54 4.40
C GLY A 575 -20.68 3.88 5.64
N TYR A 576 -19.43 3.46 5.53
CA TYR A 576 -18.72 2.78 6.61
C TYR A 576 -18.69 3.62 7.89
N SER A 577 -18.95 2.95 9.02
CA SER A 577 -18.76 3.49 10.36
C SER A 577 -17.96 2.50 11.18
N GLY A 578 -16.78 2.89 11.64
CA GLY A 578 -15.96 2.04 12.47
C GLY A 578 -14.53 2.56 12.63
N PRO A 579 -13.68 1.81 13.33
CA PRO A 579 -12.27 2.15 13.46
C PRO A 579 -11.58 2.17 12.08
N LEU A 580 -10.52 2.97 11.96
CA LEU A 580 -9.66 3.05 10.79
C LEU A 580 -8.27 2.46 11.09
N SER A 581 -7.58 2.01 10.04
CA SER A 581 -6.20 1.53 10.13
C SER A 581 -5.40 1.96 8.90
N ARG A 582 -4.49 2.92 9.09
CA ARG A 582 -3.60 3.39 8.03
C ARG A 582 -2.67 2.25 7.56
N GLN A 583 -2.16 1.43 8.48
CA GLN A 583 -1.36 0.25 8.13
C GLN A 583 -2.09 -0.75 7.21
N LEU A 584 -3.35 -1.07 7.50
CA LEU A 584 -4.12 -2.00 6.65
C LEU A 584 -4.59 -1.34 5.35
N LEU A 585 -4.82 -0.02 5.33
CA LEU A 585 -5.05 0.73 4.10
C LEU A 585 -3.83 0.65 3.17
N CYS A 586 -2.61 0.86 3.68
CA CYS A 586 -1.38 0.72 2.90
C CYS A 586 -1.24 -0.69 2.30
N TYR A 587 -1.52 -1.72 3.10
CA TYR A 587 -1.49 -3.10 2.63
C TYR A 587 -2.54 -3.35 1.54
N ARG A 588 -3.77 -2.86 1.74
CA ARG A 588 -4.86 -2.94 0.77
C ARG A 588 -4.51 -2.27 -0.57
N SER A 589 -3.73 -1.19 -0.56
CA SER A 589 -3.26 -0.55 -1.80
C SER A 589 -2.37 -1.49 -2.63
N LEU A 590 -1.56 -2.34 -2.00
CA LEU A 590 -0.80 -3.38 -2.71
C LEU A 590 -1.74 -4.42 -3.35
N ILE A 591 -2.78 -4.84 -2.62
CA ILE A 591 -3.80 -5.79 -3.12
C ILE A 591 -4.48 -5.21 -4.37
N SER A 592 -4.90 -3.95 -4.31
CA SER A 592 -5.58 -3.26 -5.41
C SER A 592 -4.73 -3.21 -6.69
N GLU A 593 -3.44 -2.89 -6.56
CA GLU A 593 -2.51 -2.79 -7.70
C GLU A 593 -2.24 -4.17 -8.36
N VAL A 594 -2.05 -5.21 -7.52
CA VAL A 594 -1.92 -6.60 -7.99
C VAL A 594 -3.18 -7.05 -8.72
N ARG A 595 -4.36 -6.84 -8.10
CA ARG A 595 -5.66 -7.23 -8.65
C ARG A 595 -5.92 -6.58 -10.01
N SER A 596 -5.72 -5.27 -10.13
CA SER A 596 -5.92 -4.54 -11.40
C SER A 596 -4.99 -5.05 -12.51
N THR A 597 -3.72 -5.29 -12.18
CA THR A 597 -2.74 -5.81 -13.16
C THR A 597 -3.11 -7.22 -13.64
N LEU A 598 -3.55 -8.09 -12.74
CA LEU A 598 -4.01 -9.45 -13.08
C LEU A 598 -5.30 -9.42 -13.90
N ARG A 599 -6.23 -8.52 -13.58
CA ARG A 599 -7.45 -8.31 -14.36
C ARG A 599 -7.13 -7.92 -15.80
N ASN A 600 -6.20 -6.97 -15.99
CA ASN A 600 -5.76 -6.54 -17.32
C ASN A 600 -5.18 -7.70 -18.14
N LEU A 601 -4.35 -8.56 -17.54
CA LEU A 601 -3.83 -9.75 -18.23
C LEU A 601 -4.97 -10.69 -18.66
N MET A 602 -5.94 -10.95 -17.78
CA MET A 602 -7.05 -11.86 -18.07
C MET A 602 -7.97 -11.34 -19.18
N GLU A 603 -8.24 -10.02 -19.23
CA GLU A 603 -8.98 -9.40 -20.33
C GLU A 603 -8.22 -9.51 -21.67
N VAL A 604 -6.89 -9.35 -21.67
CA VAL A 604 -6.09 -9.56 -22.87
C VAL A 604 -6.09 -11.02 -23.31
N VAL A 605 -6.10 -11.99 -22.39
CA VAL A 605 -6.25 -13.41 -22.72
C VAL A 605 -7.61 -13.66 -23.40
N LEU A 606 -8.70 -13.11 -22.86
CA LEU A 606 -10.03 -13.21 -23.46
C LEU A 606 -10.07 -12.58 -24.85
N ALA A 607 -9.57 -11.35 -25.00
CA ALA A 607 -9.49 -10.68 -26.30
C ALA A 607 -8.61 -11.48 -27.28
N GLY A 608 -7.50 -12.05 -26.81
CA GLY A 608 -6.59 -12.88 -27.58
C GLY A 608 -7.23 -14.14 -28.15
N ILE A 609 -8.16 -14.78 -27.43
CA ILE A 609 -8.96 -15.92 -27.94
C ILE A 609 -9.75 -15.48 -29.18
N PHE A 610 -10.40 -14.32 -29.14
CA PHE A 610 -11.20 -13.84 -30.27
C PHE A 610 -10.34 -13.32 -31.42
N LEU A 611 -9.26 -12.59 -31.14
CA LEU A 611 -8.31 -12.11 -32.15
C LEU A 611 -7.61 -13.28 -32.87
N GLY A 612 -7.36 -14.38 -32.15
CA GLY A 612 -6.80 -15.62 -32.71
C GLY A 612 -7.76 -16.44 -33.56
N GLY A 613 -9.07 -16.13 -33.54
CA GLY A 613 -10.09 -16.95 -34.19
C GLY A 613 -10.37 -18.25 -33.45
N ASP A 614 -9.98 -18.35 -32.17
CA ASP A 614 -10.15 -19.56 -31.37
C ASP A 614 -11.60 -19.73 -30.90
N ALA A 615 -12.39 -18.66 -30.85
CA ALA A 615 -13.80 -18.68 -30.49
C ALA A 615 -14.69 -18.10 -31.61
N SER A 616 -15.94 -18.57 -31.67
CA SER A 616 -16.96 -18.03 -32.56
C SER A 616 -17.27 -16.58 -32.21
N ARG A 617 -17.34 -15.75 -33.25
CA ARG A 617 -17.73 -14.33 -33.17
C ARG A 617 -19.22 -14.12 -33.47
N ASP A 618 -19.93 -15.12 -33.98
CA ASP A 618 -21.38 -15.08 -34.14
C ASP A 618 -22.04 -15.36 -32.79
N ARG A 619 -22.22 -14.28 -32.01
CA ARG A 619 -22.71 -14.35 -30.63
C ARG A 619 -23.34 -13.03 -30.17
N LYS A 620 -24.19 -13.10 -29.14
CA LYS A 620 -24.95 -11.95 -28.59
C LYS A 620 -24.59 -11.61 -27.14
N ASP A 621 -23.88 -12.49 -26.46
CA ASP A 621 -23.53 -12.46 -25.04
C ASP A 621 -22.17 -11.77 -24.76
N TRP A 622 -21.69 -10.89 -25.66
CA TRP A 622 -20.39 -10.22 -25.52
C TRP A 622 -20.20 -9.50 -24.18
N ASN A 623 -21.23 -8.79 -23.72
CA ASN A 623 -21.14 -8.02 -22.48
C ASN A 623 -21.20 -8.94 -21.24
N GLU A 624 -21.78 -10.14 -21.37
CA GLU A 624 -21.78 -11.12 -20.28
C GLU A 624 -20.39 -11.72 -20.06
N LEU A 625 -19.67 -12.01 -21.16
CA LEU A 625 -18.31 -12.52 -21.11
C LEU A 625 -17.40 -11.64 -20.25
N ALA A 626 -17.41 -10.33 -20.52
CA ALA A 626 -16.60 -9.36 -19.80
C ALA A 626 -16.91 -9.29 -18.30
N VAL A 627 -18.19 -9.24 -17.95
CA VAL A 627 -18.67 -9.06 -16.57
C VAL A 627 -18.54 -10.34 -15.74
N GLY A 628 -18.56 -11.52 -16.35
CA GLY A 628 -18.42 -12.80 -15.65
C GLY A 628 -16.97 -13.21 -15.33
N LEU A 629 -15.96 -12.48 -15.82
CA LEU A 629 -14.58 -12.67 -15.41
C LEU A 629 -14.35 -12.10 -13.98
N PRO A 630 -13.50 -12.73 -13.13
CA PRO A 630 -13.24 -12.28 -11.75
C PRO A 630 -12.36 -11.02 -11.69
N LEU A 631 -12.00 -10.57 -10.48
CA LEU A 631 -11.11 -9.43 -10.21
C LEU A 631 -11.74 -8.07 -10.56
N ILE A 632 -13.07 -8.00 -10.58
CA ILE A 632 -13.82 -6.74 -10.74
C ILE A 632 -13.96 -6.06 -9.38
N ASP A 633 -14.23 -6.82 -8.32
CA ASP A 633 -14.52 -6.28 -6.98
C ASP A 633 -13.25 -5.80 -6.29
N ASP A 634 -13.25 -4.52 -5.88
CA ASP A 634 -12.15 -3.96 -5.13
C ASP A 634 -12.44 -4.06 -3.64
N ASN A 635 -11.52 -4.69 -2.90
CA ASN A 635 -11.70 -4.91 -1.48
C ASN A 635 -11.26 -3.66 -0.70
N ASP A 636 -12.08 -3.30 0.28
CA ASP A 636 -11.71 -2.38 1.36
C ASP A 636 -10.87 -3.09 2.43
N CYS A 637 -10.22 -2.33 3.32
CA CYS A 637 -9.47 -2.93 4.44
C CYS A 637 -10.35 -3.29 5.67
N GLY A 638 -11.67 -3.08 5.61
CA GLY A 638 -12.60 -3.19 6.73
C GLY A 638 -12.68 -4.58 7.36
N LEU A 639 -12.64 -5.66 6.56
CA LEU A 639 -12.61 -7.02 7.10
C LEU A 639 -11.31 -7.29 7.89
N GLY A 640 -10.19 -6.77 7.39
CA GLY A 640 -8.92 -6.78 8.11
C GLY A 640 -8.97 -5.99 9.40
N ILE A 641 -9.59 -4.81 9.41
CA ILE A 641 -9.77 -4.00 10.62
C ILE A 641 -10.64 -4.73 11.63
N ALA A 642 -11.71 -5.41 11.20
CA ALA A 642 -12.58 -6.19 12.08
C ALA A 642 -11.82 -7.33 12.77
N VAL A 643 -11.05 -8.12 12.02
CA VAL A 643 -10.19 -9.18 12.55
C VAL A 643 -9.14 -8.62 13.50
N ARG A 644 -8.44 -7.56 13.08
CA ARG A 644 -7.42 -6.90 13.90
C ARG A 644 -8.00 -6.48 15.24
N THR A 645 -9.14 -5.80 15.20
CA THR A 645 -9.81 -5.26 16.40
C THR A 645 -10.26 -6.37 17.35
N TYR A 646 -10.83 -7.46 16.82
CA TYR A 646 -11.20 -8.63 17.62
C TYR A 646 -9.97 -9.23 18.32
N LEU A 647 -8.90 -9.50 17.56
CA LEU A 647 -7.69 -10.14 18.09
C LEU A 647 -6.92 -9.24 19.05
N ASP A 648 -6.98 -7.91 18.88
CA ASP A 648 -6.32 -6.93 19.73
C ASP A 648 -7.10 -6.63 21.03
N ASP A 649 -8.38 -7.00 21.10
CA ASP A 649 -9.19 -6.85 22.32
C ASP A 649 -9.17 -8.09 23.22
N LEU A 650 -8.95 -9.28 22.67
CA LEU A 650 -8.81 -10.52 23.45
C LEU A 650 -7.80 -10.44 24.60
N PRO A 651 -6.60 -9.82 24.45
CA PRO A 651 -5.63 -9.70 25.54
C PRO A 651 -6.10 -8.89 26.75
N LEU A 652 -7.21 -8.13 26.65
CA LEU A 652 -7.82 -7.45 27.80
C LEU A 652 -8.63 -8.40 28.69
N GLN A 653 -8.97 -9.58 28.18
CA GLN A 653 -9.74 -10.56 28.92
C GLN A 653 -8.83 -11.32 29.90
N PRO A 654 -9.31 -11.70 31.10
CA PRO A 654 -8.52 -12.45 32.08
C PRO A 654 -7.94 -13.77 31.52
N GLU A 655 -8.72 -14.44 30.66
CA GLU A 655 -8.30 -15.65 29.95
C GLU A 655 -8.59 -15.50 28.43
N PRO A 656 -7.66 -14.91 27.65
CA PRO A 656 -7.88 -14.54 26.24
C PRO A 656 -8.23 -15.68 25.28
N THR A 657 -7.96 -16.94 25.67
CA THR A 657 -8.24 -18.14 24.87
C THR A 657 -9.51 -18.88 25.32
N SER A 658 -10.14 -18.44 26.41
CA SER A 658 -11.37 -19.03 26.93
C SER A 658 -12.55 -18.79 25.97
N GLN A 659 -13.58 -19.64 26.07
CA GLN A 659 -14.81 -19.45 25.30
C GLN A 659 -15.50 -18.14 25.68
N ASP A 660 -15.63 -17.88 26.98
CA ASP A 660 -16.32 -16.71 27.51
C ASP A 660 -15.67 -15.40 27.04
N ALA A 661 -14.33 -15.32 27.04
CA ALA A 661 -13.61 -14.17 26.51
C ALA A 661 -13.93 -13.90 25.03
N ARG A 662 -13.97 -14.94 24.21
CA ARG A 662 -14.27 -14.82 22.77
C ARG A 662 -15.70 -14.38 22.53
N GLU A 663 -16.66 -14.94 23.27
CA GLU A 663 -18.07 -14.55 23.18
C GLU A 663 -18.29 -13.10 23.65
N GLU A 664 -17.63 -12.69 24.74
CA GLU A 664 -17.69 -11.33 25.24
C GLU A 664 -17.13 -10.33 24.21
N VAL A 665 -15.93 -10.56 23.68
CA VAL A 665 -15.32 -9.66 22.69
C VAL A 665 -16.13 -9.63 21.39
N LYS A 666 -16.67 -10.77 20.93
CA LYS A 666 -17.59 -10.80 19.78
C LYS A 666 -18.84 -9.96 20.02
N SER A 667 -19.37 -9.94 21.25
CA SER A 667 -20.54 -9.14 21.59
C SER A 667 -20.28 -7.63 21.51
N LYS A 668 -19.07 -7.18 21.88
CA LYS A 668 -18.60 -5.78 21.75
C LYS A 668 -18.43 -5.33 20.30
N GLY A 669 -18.32 -6.27 19.36
CA GLY A 669 -18.17 -5.97 17.92
C GLY A 669 -19.24 -5.05 17.35
N LYS A 670 -20.46 -5.08 17.92
CA LYS A 670 -21.56 -4.19 17.53
C LYS A 670 -21.29 -2.73 17.89
N ASP A 671 -20.47 -2.46 18.91
CA ASP A 671 -20.13 -1.10 19.34
C ASP A 671 -19.10 -0.49 18.38
N TRP A 672 -18.16 -1.29 17.88
CA TRP A 672 -17.16 -0.86 16.91
C TRP A 672 -17.69 -0.79 15.48
N PHE A 673 -18.58 -1.72 15.11
CA PHE A 673 -19.13 -1.87 13.77
C PHE A 673 -20.66 -1.89 13.82
N GLN A 674 -21.25 -0.75 14.17
CA GLN A 674 -22.70 -0.58 14.39
C GLN A 674 -23.57 -0.96 13.18
N HIS A 675 -22.97 -0.95 11.99
CA HIS A 675 -23.63 -1.16 10.71
C HIS A 675 -23.17 -2.42 9.98
N SER A 676 -22.35 -3.26 10.62
CA SER A 676 -22.06 -4.60 10.10
C SER A 676 -23.31 -5.49 10.14
N ASP A 677 -23.48 -6.35 9.11
CA ASP A 677 -24.57 -7.32 9.07
C ASP A 677 -24.43 -8.37 10.18
N SER A 678 -23.19 -8.82 10.41
CA SER A 678 -22.82 -9.70 11.50
C SER A 678 -21.32 -9.61 11.75
N PHE A 679 -20.91 -9.05 12.89
CA PHE A 679 -19.49 -8.98 13.25
C PHE A 679 -18.89 -10.40 13.38
N SER A 680 -19.60 -11.33 14.02
CA SER A 680 -19.13 -12.72 14.14
C SER A 680 -19.10 -13.45 12.81
N GLY A 681 -20.09 -13.24 11.94
CA GLY A 681 -20.10 -13.82 10.59
C GLY A 681 -18.94 -13.32 9.73
N ASN A 682 -18.60 -12.04 9.84
CA ASN A 682 -17.40 -11.49 9.19
C ASN A 682 -16.10 -12.17 9.69
N LEU A 683 -15.95 -12.36 11.00
CA LEU A 683 -14.81 -13.09 11.56
C LEU A 683 -14.75 -14.54 11.05
N GLU A 684 -15.88 -15.23 10.94
CA GLU A 684 -15.95 -16.58 10.40
C GLU A 684 -15.48 -16.65 8.95
N VAL A 685 -15.95 -15.73 8.09
CA VAL A 685 -15.50 -15.64 6.69
C VAL A 685 -13.98 -15.39 6.61
N ALA A 686 -13.46 -14.47 7.43
CA ALA A 686 -12.02 -14.20 7.47
C ALA A 686 -11.20 -15.41 7.93
N PHE A 687 -11.69 -16.18 8.90
CA PHE A 687 -11.00 -17.38 9.39
C PHE A 687 -11.09 -18.56 8.43
N LYS A 688 -12.17 -18.69 7.65
CA LYS A 688 -12.23 -19.64 6.53
C LYS A 688 -11.23 -19.29 5.43
N LEU A 689 -11.10 -18.00 5.11
CA LEU A 689 -10.08 -17.52 4.17
C LEU A 689 -8.66 -17.82 4.70
N TRP A 690 -8.41 -17.58 5.99
CA TRP A 690 -7.16 -17.99 6.64
C TRP A 690 -6.88 -19.49 6.47
N ASP A 691 -7.86 -20.35 6.75
CA ASP A 691 -7.69 -21.80 6.64
C ASP A 691 -7.33 -22.26 5.22
N ALA A 692 -7.98 -21.66 4.21
CA ALA A 692 -7.68 -21.92 2.81
C ALA A 692 -6.27 -21.51 2.43
N VAL A 693 -5.87 -20.28 2.76
CA VAL A 693 -4.53 -19.76 2.43
C VAL A 693 -3.46 -20.56 3.17
N PHE A 694 -3.64 -20.81 4.47
CA PHE A 694 -2.73 -21.63 5.27
C PHE A 694 -2.60 -23.04 4.67
N LYS A 695 -3.70 -23.66 4.23
CA LYS A 695 -3.64 -24.96 3.55
C LYS A 695 -2.76 -24.94 2.30
N GLY A 696 -2.85 -23.88 1.49
CA GLY A 696 -1.95 -23.67 0.36
C GLY A 696 -0.48 -23.59 0.79
N THR A 697 -0.18 -22.78 1.82
CA THR A 697 1.20 -22.58 2.31
C THR A 697 1.91 -23.88 2.72
N GLN A 698 1.17 -24.91 3.16
CA GLN A 698 1.73 -26.23 3.51
C GLN A 698 2.31 -26.98 2.31
N THR A 699 1.93 -26.60 1.09
CA THR A 699 2.36 -27.23 -0.17
C THR A 699 3.12 -26.27 -1.07
N ALA A 700 3.40 -25.05 -0.59
CA ALA A 700 4.23 -24.11 -1.31
C ALA A 700 5.66 -24.66 -1.46
N GLY A 701 6.30 -24.36 -2.61
CA GLY A 701 7.66 -24.80 -2.88
C GLY A 701 8.70 -24.13 -1.98
N ALA A 702 9.98 -24.50 -2.16
CA ALA A 702 11.10 -23.98 -1.36
C ALA A 702 11.28 -22.44 -1.41
N GLU A 703 10.68 -21.78 -2.40
CA GLU A 703 10.63 -20.32 -2.53
C GLU A 703 9.85 -19.65 -1.37
N PHE A 704 8.91 -20.36 -0.74
CA PHE A 704 8.15 -19.87 0.39
C PHE A 704 8.91 -20.08 1.71
N LYS A 705 9.55 -19.02 2.20
CA LYS A 705 10.48 -19.06 3.35
C LYS A 705 9.81 -18.96 4.72
N ASP A 706 8.55 -18.52 4.79
CA ASP A 706 7.88 -18.16 6.05
C ASP A 706 7.01 -19.29 6.64
N ALA A 707 7.14 -20.52 6.15
CA ALA A 707 6.28 -21.65 6.54
C ALA A 707 6.22 -21.89 8.05
N LYS A 708 7.34 -21.73 8.76
CA LYS A 708 7.39 -21.88 10.22
C LYS A 708 6.53 -20.82 10.93
N PHE A 709 6.69 -19.56 10.54
CA PHE A 709 5.93 -18.44 11.13
C PHE A 709 4.42 -18.59 10.90
N TRP A 710 4.02 -19.05 9.70
CA TRP A 710 2.62 -19.35 9.39
C TRP A 710 2.05 -20.48 10.26
N ALA A 711 2.83 -21.54 10.52
CA ALA A 711 2.41 -22.62 11.40
C ALA A 711 2.24 -22.17 12.86
N GLU A 712 3.13 -21.31 13.35
CA GLU A 712 3.05 -20.69 14.68
C GLU A 712 1.83 -19.76 14.78
N ALA A 713 1.63 -18.89 13.80
CA ALA A 713 0.46 -18.01 13.70
C ALA A 713 -0.87 -18.80 13.66
N ASN A 714 -0.92 -19.89 12.90
CA ASN A 714 -2.10 -20.75 12.82
C ASN A 714 -2.40 -21.43 14.15
N THR A 715 -1.37 -21.90 14.86
CA THR A 715 -1.52 -22.49 16.20
C THR A 715 -2.05 -21.44 17.17
N TRP A 716 -1.44 -20.25 17.19
CA TRP A 716 -1.86 -19.11 18.00
C TRP A 716 -3.32 -18.68 17.75
N LEU A 717 -3.72 -18.61 16.47
CA LEU A 717 -5.07 -18.24 16.06
C LEU A 717 -6.09 -19.31 16.47
N SER A 718 -5.71 -20.59 16.42
CA SER A 718 -6.62 -21.72 16.69
C SER A 718 -7.23 -21.69 18.10
N ASP A 719 -6.50 -21.16 19.08
CA ASP A 719 -6.97 -20.97 20.45
C ASP A 719 -7.88 -19.75 20.59
N ARG A 720 -7.71 -18.75 19.72
CA ARG A 720 -8.38 -17.45 19.78
C ARG A 720 -9.66 -17.35 18.94
N ARG A 721 -10.03 -18.40 18.19
CA ARG A 721 -11.19 -18.37 17.27
C ARG A 721 -12.39 -19.32 17.52
N LYS A 722 -12.33 -20.35 18.38
CA LYS A 722 -13.42 -21.37 18.51
C LYS A 722 -14.70 -20.78 19.17
N MET A 723 -15.96 -21.21 18.95
CA MET A 723 -16.63 -22.51 18.69
C MET A 723 -17.79 -22.41 17.66
N ALA A 724 -18.44 -23.45 17.09
CA ALA A 724 -18.78 -24.82 17.56
C ALA A 724 -18.70 -25.94 16.47
N ARG A 725 -18.82 -27.20 16.93
CA ARG A 725 -18.78 -28.46 16.15
C ARG A 725 -19.78 -28.52 15.00
N LEU A 726 -19.32 -28.88 13.79
CA LEU A 726 -19.94 -29.95 13.02
C LEU A 726 -18.89 -31.04 12.76
N SER A 727 -19.26 -32.26 13.11
CA SER A 727 -18.55 -33.52 12.91
C SER A 727 -18.08 -33.66 11.47
N PHE A 728 -16.83 -34.08 11.22
CA PHE A 728 -16.51 -35.31 10.48
C PHE A 728 -15.00 -35.62 10.56
N LEU A 729 -14.72 -36.81 11.12
CA LEU A 729 -13.52 -37.66 11.01
C LEU A 729 -12.16 -37.21 11.56
N LEU A 730 -11.94 -37.64 12.81
CA LEU A 730 -10.75 -38.35 13.29
C LEU A 730 -9.75 -38.81 12.20
N VAL A 731 -8.52 -38.30 12.27
CA VAL A 731 -7.33 -39.16 12.31
C VAL A 731 -6.41 -38.65 13.42
N SER A 732 -6.55 -39.30 14.57
CA SER A 732 -5.61 -39.25 15.68
C SER A 732 -4.32 -39.99 15.32
N SER A 733 -3.19 -39.30 15.40
CA SER A 733 -1.91 -39.95 15.72
C SER A 733 -0.96 -38.96 16.39
N LEU A 734 -0.94 -39.10 17.71
CA LEU A 734 0.22 -39.08 18.61
C LEU A 734 0.87 -37.73 18.96
N ALA A 735 0.45 -37.26 20.14
CA ALA A 735 1.22 -36.45 21.05
C ALA A 735 2.61 -37.06 21.34
N LEU A 736 3.64 -36.22 21.37
CA LEU A 736 4.72 -36.32 22.34
C LEU A 736 5.44 -34.96 22.46
N LEU A 737 5.55 -34.48 23.71
CA LEU A 737 6.48 -33.47 24.22
C LEU A 737 6.30 -32.02 23.71
N ILE A 738 5.90 -31.12 24.61
CA ILE A 738 6.74 -30.01 25.12
C ILE A 738 6.04 -29.41 26.35
N SER A 739 6.84 -29.25 27.40
CA SER A 739 6.53 -28.65 28.70
C SER A 739 6.05 -27.20 28.52
N VAL A 740 4.89 -26.88 29.09
CA VAL A 740 4.34 -25.52 29.11
C VAL A 740 5.15 -24.68 30.12
N VAL A 741 5.89 -23.69 29.63
CA VAL A 741 6.23 -22.50 30.42
C VAL A 741 5.54 -21.33 29.75
N SER A 742 4.40 -20.93 30.30
CA SER A 742 3.69 -19.72 29.90
C SER A 742 4.21 -18.58 30.78
N ALA A 743 4.77 -17.52 30.18
CA ALA A 743 5.17 -16.34 30.93
C ALA A 743 3.93 -15.51 31.29
N THR A 744 3.38 -15.75 32.48
CA THR A 744 2.35 -14.92 33.11
C THR A 744 2.94 -13.58 33.55
N SER A 745 2.12 -12.51 33.59
CA SER A 745 2.47 -11.28 34.33
C SER A 745 2.93 -11.65 35.73
N ALA A 746 4.01 -11.02 36.21
CA ALA A 746 4.62 -11.39 37.48
C ALA A 746 3.79 -10.87 38.68
N VAL A 747 2.96 -9.85 38.46
CA VAL A 747 2.05 -9.31 39.49
C VAL A 747 0.78 -10.16 39.52
N LEU A 748 0.44 -10.69 40.69
CA LEU A 748 -0.77 -11.49 40.87
C LEU A 748 -2.02 -10.60 40.94
N ASP A 749 -3.00 -10.86 40.07
CA ASP A 749 -4.30 -10.20 40.12
C ASP A 749 -5.21 -10.81 41.20
N LEU A 750 -5.65 -9.97 42.14
CA LEU A 750 -6.53 -10.35 43.22
C LEU A 750 -7.94 -9.82 42.99
N ILE A 751 -8.90 -10.71 43.25
CA ILE A 751 -10.33 -10.47 43.27
C ILE A 751 -10.91 -11.04 44.58
N PRO A 752 -12.12 -10.65 45.00
CA PRO A 752 -12.71 -11.12 46.26
C PRO A 752 -12.70 -12.65 46.45
N LYS A 753 -12.81 -13.40 45.35
CA LYS A 753 -12.82 -14.88 45.37
C LYS A 753 -11.46 -15.51 45.67
N ASN A 754 -10.33 -14.88 45.33
CA ASN A 754 -8.99 -15.43 45.54
C ASN A 754 -8.19 -14.72 46.64
N PHE A 755 -8.60 -13.51 47.05
CA PHE A 755 -7.86 -12.66 47.99
C PHE A 755 -7.50 -13.39 49.29
N ASP A 756 -8.49 -13.93 50.00
CA ASP A 756 -8.25 -14.57 51.30
C ASP A 756 -7.35 -15.80 51.17
N LYS A 757 -7.50 -16.56 50.08
CA LYS A 757 -6.67 -17.74 49.82
C LYS A 757 -5.21 -17.37 49.55
N VAL A 758 -4.98 -16.34 48.75
CA VAL A 758 -3.64 -15.94 48.27
C VAL A 758 -2.91 -15.08 49.30
N VAL A 759 -3.61 -14.18 50.00
CA VAL A 759 -3.02 -13.17 50.88
C VAL A 759 -3.09 -13.55 52.36
N LEU A 760 -4.19 -14.15 52.82
CA LEU A 760 -4.42 -14.40 54.27
C LEU A 760 -4.17 -15.85 54.69
N GLN A 761 -4.45 -16.82 53.82
CA GLN A 761 -4.40 -18.25 54.14
C GLN A 761 -3.16 -18.97 53.56
N SER A 762 -2.41 -18.30 52.68
CA SER A 762 -1.25 -18.89 52.00
C SER A 762 -0.04 -19.09 52.92
N GLY A 763 0.00 -18.43 54.08
CA GLY A 763 1.17 -18.40 54.96
C GLY A 763 2.34 -17.57 54.41
N LYS A 764 2.17 -16.92 53.24
CA LYS A 764 3.20 -16.16 52.54
C LYS A 764 2.97 -14.66 52.73
N PRO A 765 4.01 -13.87 53.04
CA PRO A 765 3.90 -12.42 53.02
C PRO A 765 3.57 -11.90 51.60
N ALA A 766 2.75 -10.85 51.53
CA ALA A 766 2.33 -10.25 50.26
C ALA A 766 2.34 -8.73 50.31
N LEU A 767 2.89 -8.10 49.27
CA LEU A 767 2.70 -6.67 49.02
C LEU A 767 1.56 -6.50 48.01
N VAL A 768 0.48 -5.84 48.43
CA VAL A 768 -0.75 -5.69 47.64
C VAL A 768 -0.98 -4.23 47.28
N GLU A 769 -1.10 -3.93 45.98
CA GLU A 769 -1.55 -2.64 45.47
C GLU A 769 -3.07 -2.59 45.34
N PHE A 770 -3.71 -1.68 46.07
CA PHE A 770 -5.10 -1.32 45.85
C PHE A 770 -5.15 -0.13 44.89
N PHE A 771 -5.67 -0.34 43.68
CA PHE A 771 -5.67 0.66 42.60
C PHE A 771 -7.06 0.92 42.02
N ALA A 772 -7.15 1.93 41.15
CA ALA A 772 -8.31 2.18 40.28
C ALA A 772 -7.83 2.52 38.86
N PRO A 773 -8.50 2.03 37.79
CA PRO A 773 -8.00 2.09 36.41
C PRO A 773 -7.94 3.51 35.82
N TRP A 774 -8.69 4.45 36.39
CA TRP A 774 -8.70 5.86 35.99
C TRP A 774 -7.65 6.71 36.72
N CYS A 775 -6.99 6.19 37.77
CA CYS A 775 -6.06 6.97 38.59
C CYS A 775 -4.70 7.15 37.89
N GLY A 776 -4.32 8.41 37.62
CA GLY A 776 -3.03 8.74 37.01
C GLY A 776 -1.82 8.24 37.80
N HIS A 777 -1.86 8.30 39.13
CA HIS A 777 -0.76 7.80 39.99
C HIS A 777 -0.63 6.27 39.96
N CYS A 778 -1.73 5.53 39.81
CA CYS A 778 -1.70 4.07 39.61
C CYS A 778 -1.05 3.72 38.27
N LYS A 779 -1.40 4.46 37.21
CA LYS A 779 -0.79 4.27 35.88
C LYS A 779 0.72 4.55 35.90
N THR A 780 1.17 5.52 36.69
CA THR A 780 2.61 5.80 36.88
C THR A 780 3.33 4.71 37.68
N LEU A 781 2.67 4.10 38.68
CA LEU A 781 3.26 3.05 39.51
C LEU A 781 3.27 1.68 38.81
N ALA A 782 2.27 1.38 37.98
CA ALA A 782 2.10 0.09 37.30
C ALA A 782 3.38 -0.48 36.65
N PRO A 783 4.17 0.26 35.84
CA PRO A 783 5.40 -0.29 35.25
C PRO A 783 6.46 -0.62 36.32
N VAL A 784 6.59 0.18 37.37
CA VAL A 784 7.53 -0.07 38.47
C VAL A 784 7.10 -1.27 39.29
N TYR A 785 5.80 -1.43 39.50
CA TYR A 785 5.23 -2.53 40.26
C TYR A 785 5.34 -3.87 39.52
N GLU A 786 5.28 -3.85 38.19
CA GLU A 786 5.57 -5.02 37.35
C GLU A 786 7.06 -5.39 37.39
N GLU A 787 7.96 -4.40 37.29
CA GLU A 787 9.41 -4.62 37.44
C GLU A 787 9.74 -5.20 38.83
N LEU A 788 9.04 -4.73 39.88
CA LEU A 788 9.16 -5.27 41.23
C LEU A 788 8.73 -6.73 41.28
N ALA A 789 7.55 -7.07 40.76
CA ALA A 789 7.09 -8.45 40.73
C ALA A 789 8.05 -9.37 39.99
N GLN A 790 8.57 -8.91 38.86
CA GLN A 790 9.55 -9.64 38.09
C GLN A 790 10.84 -9.87 38.88
N ALA A 791 11.31 -8.88 39.65
CA ALA A 791 12.52 -9.00 40.46
C ALA A 791 12.42 -10.09 41.56
N PHE A 792 11.21 -10.43 41.99
CA PHE A 792 10.94 -11.44 43.02
C PHE A 792 10.34 -12.75 42.49
N THR A 793 10.13 -12.91 41.17
CA THR A 793 9.63 -14.18 40.56
C THR A 793 10.43 -15.41 41.00
N HIS A 794 11.75 -15.29 41.13
CA HIS A 794 12.61 -16.38 41.61
C HIS A 794 12.35 -16.83 43.06
N ALA A 795 11.49 -16.11 43.78
CA ALA A 795 11.11 -16.33 45.18
C ALA A 795 9.58 -16.27 45.36
N GLU A 796 8.81 -16.65 44.35
CA GLU A 796 7.34 -16.75 44.38
C GLU A 796 6.80 -17.71 45.48
N ASP A 797 7.65 -18.61 45.96
CA ASP A 797 7.38 -19.47 47.11
C ASP A 797 7.48 -18.74 48.45
N LYS A 798 8.13 -17.57 48.50
CA LYS A 798 8.47 -16.83 49.73
C LYS A 798 7.79 -15.47 49.88
N VAL A 799 7.50 -14.78 48.77
CA VAL A 799 6.79 -13.48 48.80
C VAL A 799 5.89 -13.36 47.58
N SER A 800 4.72 -12.75 47.77
CA SER A 800 3.78 -12.46 46.69
C SER A 800 3.69 -10.96 46.43
N ILE A 801 3.72 -10.57 45.15
CA ILE A 801 3.47 -9.19 44.73
C ILE A 801 2.19 -9.22 43.92
N ALA A 802 1.21 -8.43 44.35
CA ALA A 802 -0.15 -8.56 43.89
C ALA A 802 -0.85 -7.20 43.77
N LYS A 803 -1.92 -7.14 42.98
CA LYS A 803 -2.75 -5.93 42.82
C LYS A 803 -4.24 -6.28 42.86
N VAL A 804 -5.06 -5.32 43.25
CA VAL A 804 -6.51 -5.41 43.29
C VAL A 804 -7.13 -4.10 42.85
N ASP A 805 -8.06 -4.17 41.90
CA ASP A 805 -8.91 -3.03 41.56
C ASP A 805 -9.93 -2.84 42.68
N ALA A 806 -9.68 -1.87 43.57
CA ALA A 806 -10.57 -1.59 44.68
C ALA A 806 -11.71 -0.62 44.32
N ASP A 807 -11.72 -0.04 43.12
CA ASP A 807 -12.90 0.68 42.59
C ASP A 807 -13.95 -0.31 42.05
N ALA A 808 -13.50 -1.36 41.35
CA ALA A 808 -14.35 -2.48 40.96
C ALA A 808 -14.74 -3.37 42.15
N ASN A 809 -13.86 -3.55 43.13
CA ASN A 809 -14.07 -4.41 44.30
C ASN A 809 -14.19 -3.61 45.61
N ARG A 810 -15.20 -2.71 45.67
CA ARG A 810 -15.38 -1.74 46.76
C ARG A 810 -15.50 -2.37 48.15
N ASP A 811 -16.07 -3.55 48.28
CA ASP A 811 -16.21 -4.22 49.58
C ASP A 811 -14.85 -4.68 50.13
N LEU A 812 -13.94 -5.10 49.25
CA LEU A 812 -12.57 -5.45 49.62
C LEU A 812 -11.76 -4.20 49.96
N GLY A 813 -11.97 -3.10 49.23
CA GLY A 813 -11.42 -1.78 49.57
C GLY A 813 -11.90 -1.28 50.95
N LYS A 814 -13.21 -1.39 51.25
CA LYS A 814 -13.77 -1.05 52.57
C LYS A 814 -13.20 -1.92 53.68
N ARG A 815 -13.09 -3.23 53.45
CA ARG A 815 -12.56 -4.20 54.43
C ARG A 815 -11.17 -3.81 54.95
N PHE A 816 -10.33 -3.25 54.09
CA PHE A 816 -8.96 -2.84 54.44
C PHE A 816 -8.80 -1.31 54.57
N GLY A 817 -9.89 -0.55 54.62
CA GLY A 817 -9.86 0.89 54.88
C GLY A 817 -9.22 1.73 53.79
N ILE A 818 -9.37 1.36 52.52
CA ILE A 818 -8.81 2.10 51.38
C ILE A 818 -9.63 3.38 51.15
N GLN A 819 -8.97 4.54 51.30
CA GLN A 819 -9.57 5.87 51.15
C GLN A 819 -9.07 6.63 49.91
N GLY A 820 -8.07 6.10 49.20
CA GLY A 820 -7.47 6.71 48.01
C GLY A 820 -6.58 5.73 47.24
N PHE A 821 -6.18 6.12 46.02
CA PHE A 821 -5.43 5.25 45.11
C PHE A 821 -4.12 5.91 44.59
N PRO A 822 -3.04 5.13 44.37
CA PRO A 822 -2.86 3.77 44.84
C PRO A 822 -2.56 3.74 46.35
N THR A 823 -3.02 2.70 47.03
CA THR A 823 -2.64 2.39 48.42
C THR A 823 -1.93 1.04 48.43
N LEU A 824 -0.70 0.98 48.97
CA LEU A 824 0.08 -0.25 49.09
C LEU A 824 -0.02 -0.78 50.51
N LYS A 825 -0.34 -2.06 50.67
CA LYS A 825 -0.44 -2.72 51.98
C LYS A 825 0.39 -3.99 52.03
N TRP A 826 1.11 -4.15 53.14
CA TRP A 826 1.91 -5.33 53.44
C TRP A 826 1.14 -6.29 54.34
N PHE A 827 1.04 -7.54 53.90
CA PHE A 827 0.47 -8.64 54.65
C PHE A 827 1.61 -9.57 55.04
N ASP A 828 1.70 -9.95 56.31
CA ASP A 828 2.79 -10.80 56.83
C ASP A 828 2.54 -12.30 56.64
N GLY A 829 1.39 -12.67 56.06
CA GLY A 829 0.94 -14.05 55.85
C GLY A 829 0.48 -14.77 57.13
N LYS A 830 0.40 -14.07 58.28
CA LYS A 830 0.08 -14.65 59.59
C LYS A 830 -1.11 -13.97 60.28
N SER A 831 -1.34 -12.70 59.96
CA SER A 831 -2.38 -11.84 60.53
C SER A 831 -3.35 -11.36 59.44
N ASP A 832 -4.59 -11.09 59.83
CA ASP A 832 -5.60 -10.45 58.98
C ASP A 832 -5.49 -8.91 58.95
N LYS A 833 -4.55 -8.34 59.71
CA LYS A 833 -4.27 -6.90 59.79
C LYS A 833 -3.03 -6.53 58.98
N PRO A 834 -3.17 -5.87 57.81
CA PRO A 834 -2.03 -5.38 57.04
C PRO A 834 -1.40 -4.12 57.62
N GLU A 835 -0.13 -3.90 57.28
CA GLU A 835 0.63 -2.66 57.53
C GLU A 835 0.61 -1.76 56.29
N ASP A 836 0.44 -0.45 56.46
CA ASP A 836 0.49 0.51 55.36
C ASP A 836 1.94 0.76 54.90
N TYR A 837 2.19 0.63 53.60
CA TYR A 837 3.46 1.00 53.02
C TYR A 837 3.48 2.49 52.64
N ASN A 838 4.34 3.25 53.32
CA ASN A 838 4.48 4.71 53.14
C ASN A 838 5.85 5.12 52.56
N GLY A 839 6.63 4.16 52.04
CA GLY A 839 7.96 4.41 51.45
C GLY A 839 7.91 4.94 50.01
N GLY A 840 9.09 5.11 49.40
CA GLY A 840 9.25 5.50 48.00
C GLY A 840 8.61 4.48 47.04
N ARG A 841 8.10 4.96 45.91
CA ARG A 841 7.36 4.13 44.93
C ARG A 841 8.21 3.71 43.74
N ASP A 842 9.53 3.88 43.84
CA ASP A 842 10.52 3.37 42.91
C ASP A 842 10.92 1.92 43.24
N LEU A 843 11.50 1.23 42.26
CA LEU A 843 11.87 -0.19 42.36
C LEU A 843 12.84 -0.46 43.52
N GLU A 844 13.76 0.47 43.81
CA GLU A 844 14.77 0.33 44.85
C GLU A 844 14.12 0.37 46.24
N SER A 845 13.29 1.38 46.50
CA SER A 845 12.54 1.55 47.75
C SER A 845 11.60 0.37 48.05
N LEU A 846 10.89 -0.13 47.03
CA LEU A 846 9.97 -1.26 47.15
C LEU A 846 10.73 -2.58 47.35
N SER A 847 11.83 -2.79 46.62
CA SER A 847 12.66 -3.99 46.76
C SER A 847 13.38 -4.04 48.10
N ALA A 848 13.87 -2.90 48.59
CA ALA A 848 14.50 -2.77 49.90
C ALA A 848 13.51 -3.12 51.02
N PHE A 849 12.28 -2.62 50.93
CA PHE A 849 11.22 -2.95 51.89
C PHE A 849 10.88 -4.44 51.93
N ILE A 850 10.70 -5.08 50.76
CA ILE A 850 10.46 -6.53 50.70
C ILE A 850 11.67 -7.30 51.27
N THR A 851 12.89 -6.85 50.95
CA THR A 851 14.12 -7.47 51.47
C THR A 851 14.22 -7.34 52.98
N GLU A 852 13.85 -6.19 53.55
CA GLU A 852 13.82 -5.96 55.00
C GLU A 852 12.81 -6.86 55.70
N LYS A 853 11.59 -6.98 55.15
CA LYS A 853 10.50 -7.75 55.76
C LYS A 853 10.64 -9.27 55.60
N THR A 854 11.33 -9.74 54.56
CA THR A 854 11.38 -11.17 54.19
C THR A 854 12.78 -11.78 54.15
N GLY A 855 13.84 -10.96 54.10
CA GLY A 855 15.21 -11.40 53.85
C GLY A 855 15.49 -11.83 52.40
N VAL A 856 14.51 -11.77 51.49
CA VAL A 856 14.64 -12.13 50.08
C VAL A 856 15.23 -10.96 49.29
N LYS A 857 16.30 -11.19 48.53
CA LYS A 857 16.91 -10.15 47.68
C LYS A 857 16.32 -10.19 46.26
N PRO A 858 16.11 -9.04 45.59
CA PRO A 858 15.66 -9.02 44.19
C PRO A 858 16.70 -9.62 43.24
N LYS A 859 16.27 -10.30 42.19
CA LYS A 859 17.09 -10.65 41.01
C LYS A 859 16.62 -9.82 39.82
N GLY A 860 17.43 -8.87 39.36
CA GLY A 860 17.06 -8.02 38.22
C GLY A 860 17.04 -8.76 36.89
N SER A 861 16.04 -8.43 36.05
CA SER A 861 16.11 -8.60 34.59
C SER A 861 17.21 -7.67 34.06
N LYS A 862 18.10 -8.19 33.22
CA LYS A 862 19.02 -7.34 32.48
C LYS A 862 18.20 -6.62 31.41
N LYS A 863 17.88 -5.33 31.61
CA LYS A 863 17.81 -4.41 30.47
C LYS A 863 19.15 -4.55 29.75
N GLU A 864 19.14 -4.74 28.43
CA GLU A 864 20.39 -4.60 27.69
C GLU A 864 20.98 -3.25 28.07
N PRO A 865 22.24 -3.21 28.53
CA PRO A 865 22.82 -1.97 29.03
C PRO A 865 22.76 -0.94 27.91
N SER A 866 22.17 0.22 28.20
CA SER A 866 22.24 1.40 27.34
C SER A 866 23.69 1.65 26.98
N MET A 867 24.00 1.73 25.68
CA MET A 867 25.32 2.14 25.20
C MET A 867 25.52 3.66 25.32
N VAL A 868 24.47 4.41 25.70
CA VAL A 868 24.57 5.82 26.05
C VAL A 868 25.11 5.99 27.47
N ASP A 869 26.25 6.67 27.59
CA ASP A 869 26.85 7.00 28.88
C ASP A 869 26.09 8.14 29.57
N MET A 870 25.67 7.93 30.83
CA MET A 870 25.04 8.97 31.65
C MET A 870 26.11 9.76 32.41
N LEU A 871 26.30 11.03 32.03
CA LEU A 871 27.29 11.90 32.66
C LEU A 871 26.67 12.76 33.77
N THR A 872 27.45 12.97 34.82
CA THR A 872 27.15 13.74 36.03
C THR A 872 28.27 14.73 36.29
N ASP A 873 28.12 15.62 37.28
CA ASP A 873 29.16 16.56 37.69
C ASP A 873 30.52 15.90 38.01
N SER A 874 30.48 14.67 38.53
CA SER A 874 31.69 13.88 38.79
C SER A 874 32.25 13.19 37.54
N SER A 875 31.40 12.56 36.72
CA SER A 875 31.87 11.75 35.58
C SER A 875 32.18 12.59 34.34
N PHE A 876 31.53 13.74 34.16
CA PHE A 876 31.76 14.62 33.02
C PHE A 876 33.21 15.08 32.93
N LYS A 877 33.81 15.48 34.07
CA LYS A 877 35.20 15.94 34.13
C LYS A 877 36.23 14.84 33.86
N SER A 878 35.89 13.58 34.12
CA SER A 878 36.76 12.43 33.83
C SER A 878 36.58 11.87 32.42
N THR A 879 35.40 12.03 31.83
CA THR A 879 35.09 11.52 30.48
C THR A 879 35.54 12.51 29.39
N ILE A 880 35.37 13.82 29.64
CA ILE A 880 35.76 14.87 28.70
C ILE A 880 37.23 15.27 28.89
N GLY A 881 37.96 15.47 27.80
CA GLY A 881 39.40 15.77 27.81
C GLY A 881 40.32 14.54 27.84
N GLY A 882 39.75 13.34 27.81
CA GLY A 882 40.47 12.06 27.71
C GLY A 882 40.93 11.73 26.29
N ASP A 883 41.19 10.45 26.03
CA ASP A 883 41.66 9.93 24.74
C ASP A 883 40.55 9.62 23.72
N LYS A 884 39.29 9.93 24.05
CA LYS A 884 38.09 9.64 23.25
C LYS A 884 37.39 10.90 22.74
N ASP A 885 36.75 10.78 21.58
CA ASP A 885 35.82 11.75 21.03
C ASP A 885 34.42 11.53 21.63
N VAL A 886 33.83 12.56 22.24
CA VAL A 886 32.60 12.42 23.04
C VAL A 886 31.49 13.33 22.52
N LEU A 887 30.34 12.76 22.17
CA LEU A 887 29.14 13.50 21.79
C LEU A 887 28.12 13.46 22.92
N VAL A 888 27.77 14.62 23.48
CA VAL A 888 26.92 14.75 24.67
C VAL A 888 25.62 15.47 24.35
N ALA A 889 24.49 14.83 24.67
CA ALA A 889 23.17 15.48 24.70
C ALA A 889 22.82 15.95 26.11
N PHE A 890 22.63 17.26 26.29
CA PHE A 890 22.07 17.85 27.50
C PHE A 890 20.54 17.88 27.38
N THR A 891 19.86 17.17 28.28
CA THR A 891 18.42 16.87 28.21
C THR A 891 17.70 17.20 29.50
N ALA A 892 16.37 17.18 29.49
CA ALA A 892 15.53 17.30 30.68
C ALA A 892 14.35 16.31 30.59
N PRO A 893 13.91 15.68 31.70
CA PRO A 893 12.94 14.58 31.67
C PRO A 893 11.52 14.99 31.22
N TRP A 894 11.17 16.27 31.37
CA TRP A 894 9.88 16.82 30.95
C TRP A 894 9.88 17.32 29.49
N CYS A 895 11.04 17.43 28.83
CA CYS A 895 11.14 18.01 27.48
C CYS A 895 10.67 17.04 26.39
N GLY A 896 9.65 17.43 25.62
CA GLY A 896 9.12 16.64 24.50
C GLY A 896 10.16 16.37 23.41
N HIS A 897 10.94 17.38 23.01
CA HIS A 897 12.00 17.21 22.01
C HIS A 897 13.13 16.27 22.48
N CYS A 898 13.40 16.19 23.78
CA CYS A 898 14.35 15.20 24.33
C CYS A 898 13.78 13.78 24.26
N LYS A 899 12.48 13.61 24.52
CA LYS A 899 11.81 12.31 24.39
C LYS A 899 11.80 11.82 22.95
N SER A 900 11.58 12.73 21.98
CA SER A 900 11.67 12.39 20.55
C SER A 900 13.10 12.06 20.09
N LEU A 901 14.13 12.66 20.70
CA LEU A 901 15.53 12.39 20.37
C LEU A 901 16.03 11.06 20.96
N ALA A 902 15.48 10.60 22.09
CA ALA A 902 16.01 9.47 22.84
C ALA A 902 16.18 8.17 22.01
N PRO A 903 15.21 7.75 21.16
CA PRO A 903 15.39 6.55 20.33
C PRO A 903 16.56 6.68 19.35
N THR A 904 16.69 7.84 18.71
CA THR A 904 17.80 8.14 17.78
C THR A 904 19.14 8.19 18.51
N TRP A 905 19.16 8.68 19.75
CA TRP A 905 20.38 8.75 20.56
C TRP A 905 20.88 7.37 20.99
N GLU A 906 19.95 6.46 21.32
CA GLU A 906 20.27 5.06 21.62
C GLU A 906 20.72 4.31 20.36
N ALA A 907 20.05 4.51 19.22
CA ALA A 907 20.46 3.92 17.94
C ALA A 907 21.90 4.36 17.57
N LEU A 908 22.19 5.66 17.67
CA LEU A 908 23.52 6.20 17.44
C LEU A 908 24.58 5.60 18.37
N ALA A 909 24.28 5.41 19.66
CA ALA A 909 25.21 4.79 20.59
C ALA A 909 25.48 3.32 20.24
N ASN A 910 24.48 2.59 19.74
CA ASN A 910 24.66 1.23 19.24
C ASN A 910 25.46 1.18 17.94
N ASP A 911 25.24 2.13 17.03
CA ASP A 911 25.97 2.22 15.76
C ASP A 911 27.48 2.37 16.00
N PHE A 912 27.86 3.09 17.04
CA PHE A 912 29.25 3.35 17.41
C PHE A 912 29.77 2.44 18.54
N ALA A 913 29.02 1.42 18.97
CA ALA A 913 29.41 0.55 20.09
C ALA A 913 30.73 -0.20 19.86
N LEU A 914 31.11 -0.42 18.60
CA LEU A 914 32.37 -1.06 18.19
C LEU A 914 33.52 -0.07 17.95
N GLU A 915 33.29 1.24 18.13
CA GLU A 915 34.31 2.29 18.04
C GLU A 915 34.85 2.65 19.43
N PRO A 916 35.97 2.08 19.89
CA PRO A 916 36.46 2.27 21.26
C PRO A 916 36.85 3.72 21.59
N ASN A 917 37.07 4.54 20.56
CA ASN A 917 37.47 5.94 20.67
C ASN A 917 36.29 6.93 20.60
N VAL A 918 35.05 6.45 20.43
CA VAL A 918 33.85 7.29 20.36
C VAL A 918 32.95 6.98 21.55
N VAL A 919 32.43 8.01 22.19
CA VAL A 919 31.44 7.89 23.28
C VAL A 919 30.22 8.73 22.95
N VAL A 920 29.05 8.11 22.97
CA VAL A 920 27.77 8.80 22.90
C VAL A 920 27.21 8.89 24.33
N ALA A 921 26.97 10.10 24.80
CA ALA A 921 26.64 10.37 26.18
C ALA A 921 25.43 11.29 26.31
N LYS A 922 24.80 11.29 27.49
CA LYS A 922 23.73 12.22 27.86
C LYS A 922 23.91 12.75 29.27
N VAL A 923 23.44 13.97 29.49
CA VAL A 923 23.38 14.65 30.79
C VAL A 923 21.94 15.04 31.03
N ASP A 924 21.38 14.69 32.19
CA ASP A 924 20.13 15.29 32.66
C ASP A 924 20.46 16.62 33.32
N ALA A 925 20.27 17.70 32.58
CA ALA A 925 20.65 19.04 33.00
C ALA A 925 19.79 19.59 34.16
N GLU A 926 18.69 18.92 34.50
CA GLU A 926 17.81 19.25 35.62
C GLU A 926 18.04 18.37 36.86
N ALA A 927 18.94 17.38 36.77
CA ALA A 927 19.28 16.55 37.92
C ALA A 927 20.28 17.28 38.84
N GLU A 928 20.06 17.22 40.16
CA GLU A 928 20.92 17.90 41.16
C GLU A 928 22.40 17.51 41.05
N ASN A 929 22.70 16.31 40.56
CA ASN A 929 24.05 15.80 40.38
C ASN A 929 24.68 16.16 39.02
N ALA A 930 24.02 16.98 38.19
CA ALA A 930 24.48 17.37 36.85
C ALA A 930 24.20 18.85 36.50
N LYS A 931 23.46 19.57 37.36
CA LYS A 931 23.12 20.99 37.19
C LYS A 931 24.35 21.89 37.11
N ALA A 932 25.42 21.60 37.87
CA ALA A 932 26.64 22.42 37.82
C ALA A 932 27.31 22.30 36.44
N THR A 933 27.40 21.08 35.90
CA THR A 933 27.92 20.81 34.55
C THR A 933 27.08 21.49 33.49
N ALA A 934 25.75 21.40 33.55
CA ALA A 934 24.88 22.06 32.57
C ALA A 934 25.07 23.59 32.58
N LYS A 935 25.22 24.18 33.76
CA LYS A 935 25.50 25.61 33.93
C LYS A 935 26.89 26.00 33.41
N ASP A 936 27.93 25.24 33.76
CA ASP A 936 29.31 25.48 33.32
C ASP A 936 29.45 25.34 31.80
N GLN A 937 28.65 24.45 31.20
CA GLN A 937 28.57 24.27 29.75
C GLN A 937 27.64 25.27 29.06
N GLY A 938 27.02 26.22 29.78
CA GLY A 938 26.20 27.28 29.21
C GLY A 938 24.93 26.78 28.52
N VAL A 939 24.31 25.71 29.02
CA VAL A 939 23.07 25.15 28.46
C VAL A 939 21.88 26.04 28.84
N THR A 940 21.20 26.62 27.83
CA THR A 940 20.05 27.51 28.01
C THR A 940 18.73 26.94 27.45
N GLY A 941 18.77 25.77 26.84
CA GLY A 941 17.60 25.09 26.27
C GLY A 941 17.87 23.61 25.98
N TYR A 942 16.80 22.84 25.72
CA TYR A 942 16.88 21.38 25.58
C TYR A 942 16.21 20.86 24.29
N PRO A 943 16.74 19.79 23.65
CA PRO A 943 18.09 19.28 23.87
C PRO A 943 19.15 20.23 23.30
N THR A 944 20.26 20.40 24.02
CA THR A 944 21.48 21.01 23.50
C THR A 944 22.50 19.90 23.29
N ILE A 945 23.12 19.81 22.11
CA ILE A 945 24.07 18.74 21.77
C ILE A 945 25.44 19.37 21.55
N LYS A 946 26.47 18.80 22.18
CA LYS A 946 27.86 19.24 22.02
C LYS A 946 28.80 18.09 21.74
N PHE A 947 29.80 18.35 20.90
CA PHE A 947 30.89 17.44 20.60
C PHE A 947 32.19 17.91 21.27
N PHE A 948 32.89 16.99 21.92
CA PHE A 948 34.18 17.22 22.57
C PHE A 948 35.21 16.32 21.89
N ALA A 949 36.17 16.95 21.20
CA ALA A 949 37.26 16.21 20.56
C ALA A 949 38.19 15.60 21.62
N LYS A 950 38.82 14.47 21.30
CA LYS A 950 39.83 13.85 22.16
C LYS A 950 40.92 14.84 22.59
N GLY A 951 41.25 14.84 23.87
CA GLY A 951 42.20 15.77 24.50
C GLY A 951 41.67 17.19 24.72
N SER A 952 40.45 17.51 24.30
CA SER A 952 39.82 18.83 24.48
C SER A 952 38.74 18.80 25.55
N THR A 953 38.66 19.89 26.32
CA THR A 953 37.54 20.16 27.24
C THR A 953 36.58 21.22 26.68
N GLU A 954 36.89 21.79 25.52
CA GLU A 954 36.03 22.74 24.83
C GLU A 954 35.03 22.02 23.93
N GLY A 955 33.74 22.25 24.17
CA GLY A 955 32.65 21.60 23.44
C GLY A 955 32.13 22.45 22.27
N GLU A 956 32.15 21.88 21.08
CA GLU A 956 31.55 22.44 19.85
C GLU A 956 30.05 22.15 19.82
N ILE A 957 29.20 23.17 19.61
CA ILE A 957 27.75 22.98 19.52
C ILE A 957 27.41 22.29 18.19
N TYR A 958 26.69 21.18 18.26
CA TYR A 958 26.14 20.52 17.08
C TYR A 958 24.89 21.26 16.60
N SER A 959 24.90 21.72 15.36
CA SER A 959 23.82 22.47 14.72
C SER A 959 23.20 21.77 13.49
N GLY A 960 23.61 20.51 13.24
CA GLY A 960 23.08 19.70 12.14
C GLY A 960 21.67 19.15 12.41
N ALA A 961 21.13 18.41 11.43
CA ALA A 961 19.85 17.74 11.54
C ALA A 961 19.87 16.66 12.64
N ARG A 962 18.77 16.52 13.40
CA ARG A 962 18.69 15.56 14.53
C ARG A 962 18.22 14.17 14.08
N THR A 963 18.78 13.70 12.98
CA THR A 963 18.50 12.37 12.39
C THR A 963 19.71 11.47 12.58
N GLU A 964 19.50 10.16 12.68
CA GLU A 964 20.57 9.15 12.84
C GLU A 964 21.68 9.31 11.79
N GLN A 965 21.32 9.38 10.50
CA GLN A 965 22.25 9.59 9.39
C GLN A 965 23.17 10.81 9.59
N ALA A 966 22.58 11.96 9.94
CA ALA A 966 23.34 13.20 10.15
C ALA A 966 24.28 13.16 11.38
N PHE A 967 23.94 12.36 12.40
CA PHE A 967 24.84 12.14 13.53
C PHE A 967 25.96 11.16 13.18
N VAL A 968 25.65 10.08 12.46
CA VAL A 968 26.65 9.11 11.97
C VAL A 968 27.68 9.80 11.08
N GLU A 969 27.23 10.60 10.10
CA GLU A 969 28.11 11.36 9.22
C GLU A 969 29.00 12.35 9.98
N PHE A 970 28.43 13.04 10.97
CA PHE A 970 29.16 13.98 11.81
C PHE A 970 30.23 13.28 12.65
N LEU A 971 29.89 12.17 13.32
CA LEU A 971 30.84 11.40 14.13
C LEU A 971 31.91 10.73 13.27
N ASN A 972 31.55 10.16 12.11
CA ASN A 972 32.52 9.63 11.15
C ASN A 972 33.54 10.70 10.73
N THR A 973 33.06 11.90 10.43
CA THR A 973 33.91 13.03 10.03
C THR A 973 34.82 13.50 11.15
N LYS A 974 34.31 13.62 12.39
CA LYS A 974 35.06 14.15 13.53
C LYS A 974 36.02 13.13 14.13
N ALA A 975 35.61 11.87 14.23
CA ALA A 975 36.38 10.78 14.85
C ALA A 975 37.22 9.97 13.85
N GLY A 976 37.04 10.19 12.53
CA GLY A 976 37.74 9.44 11.49
C GLY A 976 37.30 7.97 11.39
N THR A 977 36.01 7.73 11.65
CA THR A 977 35.37 6.40 11.63
C THR A 977 34.52 6.25 10.37
N HIS A 978 34.00 5.04 10.13
CA HIS A 978 33.34 4.65 8.88
C HIS A 978 32.06 3.84 9.14
N ARG A 979 31.29 4.25 10.15
CA ARG A 979 30.04 3.56 10.51
C ARG A 979 28.91 3.91 9.54
N ALA A 980 28.01 2.97 9.32
CA ALA A 980 26.75 3.18 8.62
C ALA A 980 25.59 3.06 9.61
N VAL A 981 24.46 3.69 9.27
CA VAL A 981 23.20 3.57 10.04
C VAL A 981 22.85 2.09 10.23
N GLY A 982 22.59 1.69 11.48
CA GLY A 982 22.31 0.30 11.87
C GLY A 982 23.56 -0.54 12.24
N GLY A 983 24.69 0.08 12.53
CA GLY A 983 25.87 -0.54 13.17
C GLY A 983 26.88 -1.22 12.24
N GLY A 984 26.70 -1.11 10.92
CA GLY A 984 27.63 -1.62 9.91
C GLY A 984 28.78 -0.67 9.56
N LEU A 985 29.55 -1.03 8.53
CA LEU A 985 30.61 -0.19 7.96
C LEU A 985 30.22 0.31 6.56
N ASP A 986 30.65 1.53 6.23
CA ASP A 986 30.49 2.13 4.90
C ASP A 986 31.45 1.51 3.85
N ASP A 987 31.41 2.01 2.62
CA ASP A 987 32.22 1.52 1.49
C ASP A 987 33.68 1.99 1.50
N LYS A 988 34.04 2.93 2.39
CA LYS A 988 35.39 3.46 2.60
C LYS A 988 36.10 2.75 3.75
N ALA A 989 35.36 2.07 4.61
CA ALA A 989 35.94 1.33 5.73
C ALA A 989 37.02 0.35 5.27
N GLY A 990 38.19 0.44 5.90
CA GLY A 990 39.35 -0.40 5.60
C GLY A 990 40.22 0.04 4.43
N THR A 991 39.76 0.98 3.59
CA THR A 991 40.59 1.46 2.46
C THR A 991 41.63 2.47 2.92
N VAL A 992 42.71 2.62 2.16
CA VAL A 992 43.83 3.48 2.53
C VAL A 992 44.16 4.35 1.32
N PRO A 993 43.79 5.64 1.30
CA PRO A 993 43.84 6.47 0.09
C PRO A 993 45.20 6.46 -0.63
N VAL A 994 46.31 6.46 0.12
CA VAL A 994 47.67 6.40 -0.45
C VAL A 994 47.94 5.08 -1.15
N LEU A 995 47.43 3.96 -0.62
CA LEU A 995 47.58 2.64 -1.21
C LEU A 995 46.57 2.43 -2.36
N ASP A 996 45.33 2.89 -2.21
CA ASP A 996 44.31 2.89 -3.26
C ASP A 996 44.84 3.58 -4.54
N ALA A 997 45.52 4.72 -4.37
CA ALA A 997 46.15 5.44 -5.48
C ALA A 997 47.29 4.66 -6.16
N LEU A 998 48.02 3.82 -5.43
CA LEU A 998 49.03 2.93 -6.01
C LEU A 998 48.39 1.77 -6.76
N VAL A 999 47.34 1.16 -6.20
CA VAL A 999 46.57 0.10 -6.84
C VAL A 999 45.98 0.56 -8.17
N ALA A 1000 45.49 1.80 -8.24
CA ALA A 1000 44.98 2.37 -9.48
C ALA A 1000 46.07 2.71 -10.53
N LYS A 1001 47.34 2.85 -10.10
CA LYS A 1001 48.42 3.38 -10.95
C LYS A 1001 49.35 2.32 -11.52
N TYR A 1002 49.55 1.20 -10.83
CA TYR A 1002 50.55 0.19 -11.19
C TYR A 1002 49.92 -1.16 -11.54
N THR A 1003 50.53 -1.88 -12.48
CA THR A 1003 50.15 -3.26 -12.83
C THR A 1003 50.61 -4.24 -11.75
N ALA A 1004 49.99 -5.42 -11.68
CA ALA A 1004 50.23 -6.39 -10.60
C ALA A 1004 51.72 -6.79 -10.38
N SER A 1005 52.56 -6.76 -11.42
CA SER A 1005 53.99 -7.06 -11.30
C SER A 1005 54.79 -5.94 -10.63
N ASP A 1006 54.45 -4.68 -10.91
CA ASP A 1006 55.17 -3.49 -10.43
C ASP A 1006 54.58 -2.97 -9.11
N LEU A 1007 53.31 -3.31 -8.83
CA LEU A 1007 52.54 -2.87 -7.67
C LEU A 1007 53.13 -3.38 -6.34
N VAL A 1008 53.70 -4.59 -6.31
CA VAL A 1008 54.16 -5.24 -5.07
C VAL A 1008 55.26 -4.44 -4.38
N ALA A 1009 56.25 -3.94 -5.14
CA ALA A 1009 57.37 -3.18 -4.58
C ALA A 1009 56.92 -1.83 -4.02
N GLU A 1010 56.07 -1.12 -4.76
CA GLU A 1010 55.56 0.20 -4.38
C GLU A 1010 54.59 0.14 -3.20
N VAL A 1011 53.66 -0.82 -3.18
CA VAL A 1011 52.73 -1.03 -2.06
C VAL A 1011 53.48 -1.45 -0.80
N LYS A 1012 54.52 -2.29 -0.89
CA LYS A 1012 55.37 -2.63 0.28
C LYS A 1012 56.07 -1.42 0.86
N LYS A 1013 56.63 -0.56 0.01
CA LYS A 1013 57.33 0.65 0.44
C LYS A 1013 56.37 1.65 1.10
N ALA A 1014 55.21 1.89 0.48
CA ALA A 1014 54.21 2.81 1.01
C ALA A 1014 53.51 2.27 2.27
N ALA A 1015 53.22 0.97 2.33
CA ALA A 1015 52.62 0.34 3.50
C ALA A 1015 53.51 0.43 4.75
N ALA A 1016 54.84 0.44 4.59
CA ALA A 1016 55.78 0.59 5.70
C ALA A 1016 55.69 1.96 6.40
N SER A 1017 55.21 3.00 5.70
CA SER A 1017 55.03 4.35 6.25
C SER A 1017 53.58 4.69 6.61
N VAL A 1018 52.64 3.74 6.50
CA VAL A 1018 51.21 3.95 6.82
C VAL A 1018 50.86 3.24 8.12
N GLN A 1019 50.43 4.00 9.12
CA GLN A 1019 49.93 3.46 10.39
C GLN A 1019 48.45 3.06 10.27
N ASN A 1020 48.16 2.00 9.51
CA ASN A 1020 46.81 1.43 9.33
C ASN A 1020 46.85 -0.11 9.39
N LYS A 1021 45.92 -0.72 10.14
CA LYS A 1021 45.86 -2.17 10.34
C LYS A 1021 45.69 -2.99 9.04
N TYR A 1022 45.15 -2.38 7.99
CA TYR A 1022 44.93 -3.03 6.70
C TYR A 1022 46.07 -2.84 5.68
N ALA A 1023 47.09 -2.04 5.98
CA ALA A 1023 48.22 -1.84 5.07
C ALA A 1023 48.93 -3.17 4.71
N ALA A 1024 49.06 -4.09 5.68
CA ALA A 1024 49.59 -5.42 5.43
C ALA A 1024 48.68 -6.29 4.53
N TYR A 1025 47.37 -6.05 4.55
CA TYR A 1025 46.42 -6.75 3.70
C TYR A 1025 46.56 -6.29 2.24
N TYR A 1026 46.77 -4.99 1.98
CA TYR A 1026 47.12 -4.49 0.64
C TYR A 1026 48.37 -5.17 0.07
N VAL A 1027 49.43 -5.31 0.88
CA VAL A 1027 50.65 -6.02 0.48
C VAL A 1027 50.35 -7.48 0.15
N LYS A 1028 49.58 -8.16 0.99
CA LYS A 1028 49.20 -9.56 0.78
C LYS A 1028 48.40 -9.76 -0.50
N VAL A 1029 47.42 -8.89 -0.77
CA VAL A 1029 46.59 -8.96 -1.98
C VAL A 1029 47.46 -8.72 -3.22
N ALA A 1030 48.34 -7.71 -3.21
CA ALA A 1030 49.26 -7.45 -4.30
C ALA A 1030 50.21 -8.64 -4.58
N GLU A 1031 50.82 -9.23 -3.54
CA GLU A 1031 51.68 -10.43 -3.67
C GLU A 1031 50.93 -11.65 -4.21
N LYS A 1032 49.66 -11.82 -3.84
CA LYS A 1032 48.84 -12.93 -4.32
C LYS A 1032 48.39 -12.71 -5.75
N LEU A 1033 48.07 -11.48 -6.14
CA LEU A 1033 47.74 -11.12 -7.52
C LEU A 1033 48.93 -11.28 -8.47
N SER A 1034 50.16 -11.01 -8.02
CA SER A 1034 51.35 -11.26 -8.84
C SER A 1034 51.60 -12.75 -9.11
N GLN A 1035 50.99 -13.65 -8.34
CA GLN A 1035 51.07 -15.11 -8.51
C GLN A 1035 49.84 -15.70 -9.21
N ASN A 1036 48.66 -15.10 -9.00
CA ASN A 1036 47.39 -15.55 -9.54
C ASN A 1036 46.46 -14.35 -9.78
N GLN A 1037 46.25 -14.00 -11.05
CA GLN A 1037 45.43 -12.85 -11.44
C GLN A 1037 43.96 -12.98 -11.00
N GLU A 1038 43.43 -14.19 -10.83
CA GLU A 1038 42.04 -14.42 -10.38
C GLU A 1038 41.87 -14.37 -8.85
N TYR A 1039 42.93 -14.05 -8.09
CA TYR A 1039 42.89 -14.11 -6.62
C TYR A 1039 41.88 -13.13 -6.02
N ALA A 1040 41.85 -11.87 -6.48
CA ALA A 1040 40.97 -10.85 -5.91
C ALA A 1040 39.49 -11.22 -6.08
N VAL A 1041 39.11 -11.66 -7.29
CA VAL A 1041 37.78 -12.16 -7.66
C VAL A 1041 37.36 -13.31 -6.74
N LYS A 1042 38.18 -14.36 -6.64
CA LYS A 1042 37.85 -15.55 -5.84
C LYS A 1042 37.77 -15.24 -4.34
N GLU A 1043 38.67 -14.41 -3.82
CA GLU A 1043 38.67 -14.04 -2.41
C GLU A 1043 37.47 -13.15 -2.07
N PHE A 1044 37.10 -12.21 -2.95
CA PHE A 1044 35.94 -11.36 -2.77
C PHE A 1044 34.63 -12.17 -2.74
N ALA A 1045 34.45 -13.09 -3.69
CA ALA A 1045 33.31 -14.00 -3.70
C ALA A 1045 33.26 -14.90 -2.45
N ARG A 1046 34.41 -15.35 -1.95
CA ARG A 1046 34.50 -16.13 -0.71
C ARG A 1046 34.08 -15.31 0.51
N LEU A 1047 34.52 -14.05 0.62
CA LEU A 1047 34.16 -13.16 1.72
C LEU A 1047 32.65 -12.82 1.69
N LYS A 1048 32.07 -12.54 0.51
CA LYS A 1048 30.61 -12.37 0.35
C LYS A 1048 29.82 -13.59 0.83
N LYS A 1049 30.25 -14.81 0.46
CA LYS A 1049 29.60 -16.05 0.93
C LYS A 1049 29.66 -16.22 2.44
N ILE A 1050 30.72 -15.74 3.10
CA ILE A 1050 30.82 -15.79 4.57
C ILE A 1050 29.87 -14.80 5.21
N LEU A 1051 29.75 -13.58 4.66
CA LEU A 1051 28.77 -12.59 5.13
C LEU A 1051 27.33 -13.11 4.97
N ALA A 1052 27.01 -13.74 3.84
CA ALA A 1052 25.68 -14.28 3.57
C ALA A 1052 25.27 -15.47 4.48
N LYS A 1053 26.23 -16.22 5.03
CA LYS A 1053 25.94 -17.35 5.94
C LYS A 1053 25.52 -16.91 7.36
N GLY A 1054 25.81 -15.67 7.75
CA GLY A 1054 25.52 -15.16 9.10
C GLY A 1054 26.33 -15.84 10.22
N GLY A 1055 26.10 -15.43 11.47
CA GLY A 1055 26.65 -16.08 12.68
C GLY A 1055 28.12 -15.80 13.02
N SER A 1056 28.74 -14.77 12.43
CA SER A 1056 30.08 -14.30 12.84
C SER A 1056 29.98 -13.22 13.92
N ALA A 1057 30.99 -13.15 14.80
CA ALA A 1057 31.09 -12.06 15.78
C ALA A 1057 31.18 -10.69 15.07
N PRO A 1058 30.59 -9.61 15.63
CA PRO A 1058 30.52 -8.30 14.98
C PRO A 1058 31.87 -7.75 14.51
N GLU A 1059 32.93 -7.90 15.30
CA GLU A 1059 34.29 -7.44 14.96
C GLU A 1059 34.87 -8.20 13.76
N LYS A 1060 34.46 -9.46 13.60
CA LYS A 1060 34.84 -10.30 12.47
C LYS A 1060 34.07 -9.91 11.21
N ILE A 1061 32.81 -9.48 11.36
CA ILE A 1061 32.01 -8.95 10.25
C ILE A 1061 32.65 -7.67 9.72
N ASP A 1062 33.02 -6.74 10.61
CA ASP A 1062 33.70 -5.49 10.27
C ASP A 1062 35.03 -5.73 9.52
N ASP A 1063 35.82 -6.71 9.98
CA ASP A 1063 37.07 -7.09 9.31
C ASP A 1063 36.83 -7.68 7.91
N ILE A 1064 35.79 -8.49 7.74
CA ILE A 1064 35.43 -9.06 6.44
C ILE A 1064 34.93 -7.98 5.47
N ILE A 1065 34.10 -7.04 5.94
CA ILE A 1065 33.61 -5.92 5.13
C ILE A 1065 34.78 -5.03 4.71
N SER A 1066 35.65 -4.65 5.64
CA SER A 1066 36.84 -3.84 5.36
C SER A 1066 37.75 -4.50 4.32
N ARG A 1067 38.01 -5.80 4.44
CA ARG A 1067 38.78 -6.56 3.44
C ARG A 1067 38.08 -6.65 2.09
N SER A 1068 36.76 -6.76 2.08
CA SER A 1068 35.95 -6.77 0.86
C SER A 1068 36.02 -5.43 0.13
N ASN A 1069 35.94 -4.30 0.86
CA ASN A 1069 36.11 -2.96 0.31
C ASN A 1069 37.51 -2.76 -0.30
N ILE A 1070 38.55 -3.27 0.36
CA ILE A 1070 39.92 -3.27 -0.17
C ILE A 1070 40.01 -4.08 -1.46
N LEU A 1071 39.48 -5.31 -1.49
CA LEU A 1071 39.51 -6.16 -2.69
C LEU A 1071 38.82 -5.51 -3.89
N ARG A 1072 37.72 -4.77 -3.69
CA ARG A 1072 37.07 -4.00 -4.76
C ARG A 1072 38.02 -2.99 -5.42
N LYS A 1073 38.94 -2.38 -4.65
CA LYS A 1073 39.95 -1.46 -5.22
C LYS A 1073 40.89 -2.15 -6.21
N PHE A 1074 41.14 -3.45 -6.05
CA PHE A 1074 41.98 -4.25 -6.94
C PHE A 1074 41.25 -4.79 -8.17
N LEU A 1075 39.91 -4.86 -8.15
CA LEU A 1075 39.08 -5.35 -9.26
C LEU A 1075 38.81 -4.28 -10.32
N GLY A 1076 38.85 -2.99 -9.95
CA GLY A 1076 38.47 -1.90 -10.86
C GLY A 1076 36.97 -1.86 -11.17
N GLN A 1077 36.49 -0.78 -11.79
CA GLN A 1077 35.05 -0.57 -12.06
C GLN A 1077 34.50 -1.42 -13.23
N GLU A 1078 35.34 -1.83 -14.19
CA GLU A 1078 34.90 -2.56 -15.40
C GLU A 1078 34.70 -4.08 -15.15
N GLU A 1079 35.49 -4.72 -14.28
CA GLU A 1079 35.29 -6.15 -13.94
C GLU A 1079 34.12 -6.37 -12.97
N GLU A 1080 33.73 -5.34 -12.21
CA GLU A 1080 32.57 -5.37 -11.29
C GLU A 1080 31.23 -5.48 -12.06
N GLU A 1081 31.15 -4.89 -13.26
CA GLU A 1081 30.01 -5.06 -14.17
C GLU A 1081 29.99 -6.43 -14.85
N GLU A 1082 31.16 -6.99 -15.17
CA GLU A 1082 31.26 -8.34 -15.73
C GLU A 1082 30.96 -9.45 -14.71
N GLU A 1083 31.37 -9.29 -13.44
CA GLU A 1083 31.02 -10.24 -12.38
C GLU A 1083 29.53 -10.19 -12.03
N LYS A 1084 28.91 -8.99 -12.00
CA LYS A 1084 27.44 -8.87 -11.87
C LYS A 1084 26.71 -9.62 -13.00
N LYS A 1085 27.17 -9.44 -14.26
CA LYS A 1085 26.65 -10.18 -15.41
C LYS A 1085 26.90 -11.69 -15.33
N LYS A 1086 27.99 -12.14 -14.72
CA LYS A 1086 28.31 -13.58 -14.58
C LYS A 1086 27.62 -14.25 -13.39
N GLU A 1087 27.30 -13.52 -12.32
CA GLU A 1087 26.42 -14.01 -11.23
C GLU A 1087 24.96 -14.06 -11.70
N GLU A 1088 24.47 -13.05 -12.44
CA GLU A 1088 23.13 -13.08 -13.06
C GLU A 1088 22.94 -14.26 -14.04
N ASN A 1089 23.99 -14.64 -14.78
CA ASN A 1089 23.95 -15.78 -15.70
C ASN A 1089 24.16 -17.16 -15.03
N LYS A 1090 24.47 -17.23 -13.72
CA LYS A 1090 24.68 -18.50 -13.01
C LYS A 1090 23.48 -19.00 -12.22
N ASP A 1091 22.49 -18.15 -11.99
CA ASP A 1091 21.18 -18.54 -11.47
C ASP A 1091 20.21 -18.98 -12.59
N GLU A 1092 20.67 -19.01 -13.86
CA GLU A 1092 19.93 -19.54 -15.03
C GLU A 1092 20.37 -20.96 -15.48
N LEU A 1093 21.01 -21.77 -14.62
CA LEU A 1093 21.30 -23.19 -14.92
C LEU A 1093 20.91 -24.16 -13.81
#